data_AF-A0A1Z8YG42-F1
#
_entry.id   AF-A0A1Z8YG42-F1
#
_cell.length_a   1.000
_cell.length_b   1.000
_cell.length_c   1.000
_cell.angle_alpha   90.00
_cell.angle_beta   90.00
_cell.angle_gamma   90.00
#
_symmetry.space_group_name_H-M   'P 1'
#
loop_
_entity.id
_entity.type
_entity.pdbx_description
1 polymer ?
#
loop_
_entity_poly.entity_id
_entity_poly.type
_entity_poly.pdbx_seq_one_letter_code
_entity_poly.pdbx_strand_id
1 'polypeptide(L)'
;MTSPNLPYTHAKACRVVVLISAMLMGGLIPAGTALAQTPDYQGEVCRLDDQRVRIALQTETAVTNVLIYPTPPGGGWYLDQTEPGRFEREFTIPSGQELTFTFLIQNPAQYSYPEHALRVDEGCVAFSRDEVMPPPIRGFNHELSEEQGGVRATFEASPGDGNIPPTGAVTLRYRLDGGDLQNRSMDPIGGGLFTTVVPEAGPGVNIEYWFAQMIGEQPIDSILFERTVGEATEEIDFPIVGRTAGRFRDRHPNEWRFDHYVENYAGGKSFEIVVTDHGNSLDVLVVTQEVGGPERVDFKYYIQNNPQAMCDRPLTAINLVMDPVPGTTNRFEKMIPDITPGQIIEFDFTHLGVPNPAGGTFQYYTEYFYYHAGTGRFGTAEANPRATAAGDASIPLVTAPRFAFAQHANNLSMEELDRFMAGKERFETDHLDGLLKNFPTQFDCCSGPIGYVLDPSPHARFEGLGPMFSAPSCIACHMMDGRGATPTGSESTLTSLVIQLAIDGTDSDGAPAPHPFYGRQFDTAARAGSQPEGRVTVAYEEIVGTFDDGSSYSLRQPIYSFRDTAYGSPGSNLPDAEGTPGYEGVVRYSPRIAPILAGTGLLEAVDASAILALADPEDLDGDGISGKANWVYDLVTGDTQLGRFGWKAGQPGLLQQTAVAYQRDLGLTSPWTPDHDCGSATGNCPDDAAPELAASDVSLVASYVEGLTLPARRNHENPEALIGMQLFKQANCQACHVPTLRTRSDHELLAYRDQVIEPFTDLLLHDMGPSLADGFTEYAAGGSEWRTAPLWGAEYVGHVLGVPGECTDPYSGDLAPNYLHDGRARSLMEAILWHGGEAESSRDAVLAMNQEERAALLTYVAYPFADPSLDRPVGLACPGDLDGDGAIGGGDLARLLTNWGSAGDGDLDGTGVVDGSDLTLLLADWGTCREG
;
A
#
# COMPACT_ATOMS: atom_id res chain seq x y z
N MET A 1 2.33 7.91 52.32
CA MET A 1 2.56 6.54 51.83
C MET A 1 1.24 5.80 51.93
N THR A 2 0.74 5.41 50.76
CA THR A 2 -0.13 4.26 50.46
C THR A 2 -1.38 3.95 51.30
N SER A 3 -2.42 3.64 50.53
CA SER A 3 -3.42 2.59 50.76
C SER A 3 -4.78 2.98 51.37
N PRO A 4 -5.85 2.24 51.02
CA PRO A 4 -6.82 2.73 50.03
C PRO A 4 -8.29 2.35 50.36
N ASN A 5 -9.13 2.58 49.35
CA ASN A 5 -10.34 1.84 48.97
C ASN A 5 -11.67 2.04 49.72
N LEU A 6 -12.60 2.61 48.92
CA LEU A 6 -14.01 2.26 48.67
C LEU A 6 -14.98 2.40 49.86
N PRO A 7 -16.26 2.85 49.65
CA PRO A 7 -17.21 1.97 48.93
C PRO A 7 -18.60 2.52 48.43
N TYR A 8 -19.41 1.60 47.85
CA TYR A 8 -20.87 1.36 47.99
C TYR A 8 -21.96 2.16 47.19
N THR A 9 -22.60 1.44 46.24
CA THR A 9 -24.04 1.09 46.02
C THR A 9 -25.22 2.08 45.84
N HIS A 10 -26.02 1.74 44.79
CA HIS A 10 -27.50 1.65 44.63
C HIS A 10 -28.44 2.85 44.91
N ALA A 11 -29.32 3.18 43.94
CA ALA A 11 -30.77 2.87 44.00
C ALA A 11 -31.58 3.39 42.78
N LYS A 12 -32.61 2.61 42.43
CA LYS A 12 -33.62 2.79 41.36
C LYS A 12 -34.61 3.94 41.63
N ALA A 13 -35.13 4.57 40.58
CA ALA A 13 -36.57 4.55 40.19
C ALA A 13 -36.93 5.67 39.20
N CYS A 14 -37.63 5.33 38.10
CA CYS A 14 -38.63 6.22 37.49
C CYS A 14 -39.61 5.44 36.60
N ARG A 15 -40.92 5.69 36.73
CA ARG A 15 -41.97 5.27 35.80
C ARG A 15 -42.90 6.47 35.50
N VAL A 16 -43.04 6.74 34.19
CA VAL A 16 -44.27 7.09 33.44
C VAL A 16 -44.70 8.57 33.30
N VAL A 17 -44.40 9.07 32.08
CA VAL A 17 -45.23 9.81 31.09
C VAL A 17 -45.55 11.29 31.30
N VAL A 18 -45.02 12.13 30.40
CA VAL A 18 -45.82 12.92 29.43
C VAL A 18 -45.06 13.03 28.10
N LEU A 19 -45.70 12.57 27.02
CA LEU A 19 -45.34 12.80 25.61
C LEU A 19 -45.35 14.29 25.28
N ILE A 20 -44.21 14.86 24.86
CA ILE A 20 -44.14 15.96 23.89
C ILE A 20 -42.90 15.73 23.03
N SER A 21 -43.11 15.67 21.71
CA SER A 21 -42.10 15.61 20.67
C SER A 21 -41.01 16.68 20.80
N ALA A 22 -39.75 16.26 20.72
CA ALA A 22 -38.61 17.04 20.24
C ALA A 22 -37.64 15.97 19.67
N MET A 23 -37.59 15.73 18.36
CA MET A 23 -36.64 16.42 17.47
C MET A 23 -35.41 16.88 18.24
N LEU A 24 -34.44 15.97 18.38
CA LEU A 24 -33.05 16.32 18.63
C LEU A 24 -32.53 17.00 17.35
N MET A 25 -32.90 18.25 17.14
CA MET A 25 -32.03 19.16 16.40
C MET A 25 -30.83 19.41 17.31
N GLY A 26 -29.72 18.73 17.03
CA GLY A 26 -28.42 19.18 17.49
C GLY A 26 -28.27 20.62 17.02
N GLY A 27 -28.26 21.56 17.96
CA GLY A 27 -28.15 22.97 17.62
C GLY A 27 -26.86 23.21 16.85
N LEU A 28 -26.98 23.94 15.73
CA LEU A 28 -25.85 24.48 14.96
C LEU A 28 -24.71 24.89 15.90
N ILE A 29 -23.51 24.34 15.65
CA ILE A 29 -22.29 24.87 16.23
C ILE A 29 -22.21 26.33 15.74
N PRO A 30 -22.26 27.33 16.62
CA PRO A 30 -22.06 28.71 16.21
C PRO A 30 -20.60 28.80 15.73
N ALA A 31 -20.40 29.08 14.43
CA ALA A 31 -19.07 29.33 13.86
C ALA A 31 -18.28 30.25 14.80
N GLY A 32 -17.25 29.69 15.43
CA GLY A 32 -16.39 30.43 16.34
C GLY A 32 -15.69 31.52 15.54
N THR A 33 -15.95 32.77 15.88
CA THR A 33 -15.37 33.94 15.21
C THR A 33 -13.84 33.91 15.22
N ALA A 34 -13.22 33.39 14.17
CA ALA A 34 -11.85 33.70 13.79
C ALA A 34 -11.88 34.89 12.83
N LEU A 35 -12.10 36.09 13.36
CA LEU A 35 -11.85 37.34 12.62
C LEU A 35 -10.33 37.57 12.52
N ALA A 36 -9.63 36.72 11.77
CA ALA A 36 -8.36 37.12 11.19
C ALA A 36 -8.71 37.83 9.87
N GLN A 37 -8.61 39.17 9.84
CA GLN A 37 -8.69 39.86 8.56
C GLN A 37 -7.48 39.44 7.72
N THR A 38 -7.69 39.14 6.43
CA THR A 38 -6.61 38.89 5.49
C THR A 38 -5.64 40.08 5.53
N PRO A 39 -4.38 39.90 5.99
CA PRO A 39 -3.47 41.02 6.17
C PRO A 39 -3.20 41.68 4.83
N ASP A 40 -3.10 43.00 4.85
CA ASP A 40 -2.65 43.77 3.68
C ASP A 40 -1.12 43.80 3.64
N TYR A 41 -0.56 43.99 2.44
CA TYR A 41 0.88 44.15 2.28
C TYR A 41 1.25 45.03 1.10
N GLN A 42 2.40 45.68 1.24
CA GLN A 42 3.10 46.39 0.18
C GLN A 42 4.52 45.87 0.12
N GLY A 43 5.00 45.56 -1.07
CA GLY A 43 6.36 45.06 -1.23
C GLY A 43 7.14 45.78 -2.30
N GLU A 44 8.44 45.55 -2.29
CA GLU A 44 9.38 46.03 -3.28
C GLU A 44 10.40 44.94 -3.62
N VAL A 45 10.79 44.89 -4.90
CA VAL A 45 11.95 44.12 -5.35
C VAL A 45 13.01 45.08 -5.82
N CYS A 46 14.14 45.11 -5.13
CA CYS A 46 15.27 45.99 -5.39
C CYS A 46 16.45 45.23 -5.97
N ARG A 47 16.95 45.66 -7.12
CA ARG A 47 18.20 45.19 -7.70
C ARG A 47 19.38 45.68 -6.85
N LEU A 48 20.18 44.76 -6.32
CA LEU A 48 21.37 45.10 -5.52
C LEU A 48 22.64 45.16 -6.38
N ASP A 49 22.77 44.20 -7.30
CA ASP A 49 23.86 44.08 -8.28
C ASP A 49 23.42 43.17 -9.45
N ASP A 50 24.31 42.93 -10.42
CA ASP A 50 24.03 42.14 -11.64
C ASP A 50 23.58 40.70 -11.38
N GLN A 51 23.72 40.18 -10.15
CA GLN A 51 23.41 38.80 -9.76
C GLN A 51 22.42 38.68 -8.62
N ARG A 52 22.09 39.77 -7.90
CA ARG A 52 21.24 39.70 -6.70
C ARG A 52 20.10 40.70 -6.70
N VAL A 53 18.98 40.28 -6.09
CA VAL A 53 17.85 41.14 -5.74
C VAL A 53 17.51 40.98 -4.27
N ARG A 54 16.97 42.03 -3.66
CA ARG A 54 16.32 41.99 -2.36
C ARG A 54 14.81 42.10 -2.55
N ILE A 55 14.06 41.19 -1.95
CA ILE A 55 12.60 41.26 -1.90
C ILE A 55 12.23 41.65 -0.47
N ALA A 56 11.46 42.73 -0.33
CA ALA A 56 11.01 43.25 0.95
C ALA A 56 9.49 43.43 0.97
N LEU A 57 8.86 43.17 2.12
CA LEU A 57 7.44 43.38 2.38
C LEU A 57 7.25 44.19 3.66
N GLN A 58 6.33 45.13 3.58
CA GLN A 58 5.69 45.78 4.70
C GLN A 58 4.28 45.23 4.84
N THR A 59 3.96 44.78 6.04
CA THR A 59 2.69 44.18 6.43
C THR A 59 2.19 44.82 7.72
N GLU A 60 1.03 44.37 8.22
CA GLU A 60 0.57 44.69 9.58
C GLU A 60 1.52 44.13 10.65
N THR A 61 1.65 44.79 11.80
CA THR A 61 2.58 44.36 12.86
C THR A 61 2.19 43.04 13.53
N ALA A 62 0.97 42.55 13.29
CA ALA A 62 0.48 41.27 13.78
C ALA A 62 0.96 40.09 12.91
N VAL A 63 1.53 40.36 11.72
CA VAL A 63 2.13 39.33 10.88
C VAL A 63 3.36 38.75 11.56
N THR A 64 3.36 37.44 11.74
CA THR A 64 4.43 36.70 12.42
C THR A 64 5.48 36.19 11.46
N ASN A 65 5.08 35.74 10.27
CA ASN A 65 5.98 35.18 9.25
C ASN A 65 5.52 35.52 7.83
N VAL A 66 6.47 35.56 6.89
CA VAL A 66 6.20 35.61 5.45
C VAL A 66 7.07 34.58 4.74
N LEU A 67 6.43 33.66 4.01
CA LEU A 67 7.09 32.75 3.07
C LEU A 67 6.92 33.28 1.64
N ILE A 68 7.95 33.18 0.81
CA ILE A 68 7.95 33.54 -0.60
C ILE A 68 8.37 32.35 -1.46
N TYR A 69 7.73 32.17 -2.63
CA TYR A 69 8.10 31.16 -3.64
C TYR A 69 8.65 31.80 -4.93
N PRO A 70 9.89 32.31 -4.94
CA PRO A 70 10.45 32.98 -6.12
C PRO A 70 11.02 31.99 -7.13
N THR A 71 10.81 32.26 -8.42
CA THR A 71 11.39 31.55 -9.55
C THR A 71 12.02 32.55 -10.53
N PRO A 72 13.32 32.46 -10.84
CA PRO A 72 14.36 31.62 -10.18
C PRO A 72 14.73 32.13 -8.77
N PRO A 73 15.39 31.35 -7.89
CA PRO A 73 15.89 29.98 -8.09
C PRO A 73 14.83 28.87 -7.96
N GLY A 74 13.58 29.21 -7.61
CA GLY A 74 12.53 28.25 -7.26
C GLY A 74 12.53 27.92 -5.76
N GLY A 75 11.43 27.31 -5.27
CA GLY A 75 11.30 26.84 -3.88
C GLY A 75 10.72 27.88 -2.93
N GLY A 76 10.32 27.46 -1.72
CA GLY A 76 9.77 28.34 -0.67
C GLY A 76 10.85 28.84 0.29
N TRP A 77 10.77 30.11 0.70
CA TRP A 77 11.77 30.77 1.54
C TRP A 77 11.12 31.69 2.57
N TYR A 78 11.53 31.65 3.82
CA TYR A 78 11.11 32.67 4.79
C TYR A 78 11.87 33.97 4.56
N LEU A 79 11.15 35.08 4.64
CA LEU A 79 11.75 36.40 4.75
C LEU A 79 12.15 36.68 6.20
N ASP A 80 13.28 37.34 6.39
CA ASP A 80 13.76 37.72 7.72
C ASP A 80 12.97 38.92 8.23
N GLN A 81 12.38 38.82 9.42
CA GLN A 81 11.73 39.95 10.06
C GLN A 81 12.79 40.92 10.59
N THR A 82 12.94 42.06 9.92
CA THR A 82 13.94 43.08 10.30
C THR A 82 13.39 44.07 11.32
N GLU A 83 12.09 44.35 11.25
CA GLU A 83 11.32 45.16 12.19
C GLU A 83 9.88 44.59 12.27
N PRO A 84 9.08 44.88 13.33
CA PRO A 84 7.69 44.42 13.40
C PRO A 84 6.89 44.78 12.14
N GLY A 85 6.38 43.75 11.43
CA GLY A 85 5.66 43.89 10.18
C GLY A 85 6.52 44.09 8.92
N ARG A 86 7.86 44.22 9.03
CA ARG A 86 8.79 44.35 7.90
C ARG A 86 9.62 43.07 7.71
N PHE A 87 9.56 42.51 6.51
CA PHE A 87 10.18 41.24 6.15
C PHE A 87 11.03 41.41 4.90
N GLU A 88 12.28 40.90 4.88
CA GLU A 88 13.12 40.96 3.67
C GLU A 88 14.10 39.79 3.53
N ARG A 89 14.52 39.50 2.29
CA ARG A 89 15.56 38.51 1.97
C ARG A 89 16.22 38.80 0.63
N GLU A 90 17.47 38.38 0.48
CA GLU A 90 18.22 38.44 -0.79
C GLU A 90 18.17 37.11 -1.55
N PHE A 91 18.08 37.20 -2.88
CA PHE A 91 18.08 36.07 -3.80
C PHE A 91 19.09 36.29 -4.93
N THR A 92 19.74 35.22 -5.38
CA THR A 92 20.67 35.22 -6.51
C THR A 92 19.88 35.04 -7.82
N ILE A 93 19.58 36.15 -8.50
CA ILE A 93 18.82 36.21 -9.75
C ILE A 93 19.57 37.13 -10.73
N PRO A 94 20.14 36.61 -11.82
CA PRO A 94 20.83 37.40 -12.83
C PRO A 94 19.96 38.50 -13.47
N SER A 95 20.59 39.62 -13.87
CA SER A 95 19.92 40.68 -14.61
C SER A 95 19.31 40.19 -15.94
N GLY A 96 18.14 40.72 -16.30
CA GLY A 96 17.41 40.37 -17.53
C GLY A 96 16.54 39.11 -17.47
N GLN A 97 16.49 38.40 -16.34
CA GLN A 97 15.53 37.32 -16.10
C GLN A 97 14.23 37.87 -15.49
N GLU A 98 13.11 37.27 -15.88
CA GLU A 98 11.81 37.51 -15.21
C GLU A 98 11.80 36.73 -13.89
N LEU A 99 11.34 37.40 -12.84
CA LEU A 99 11.19 36.84 -11.51
C LEU A 99 9.69 36.71 -11.24
N THR A 100 9.22 35.47 -11.06
CA THR A 100 7.85 35.19 -10.58
C THR A 100 7.89 34.79 -9.11
N PHE A 101 6.90 35.17 -8.32
CA PHE A 101 6.82 34.76 -6.91
C PHE A 101 5.42 34.83 -6.32
N THR A 102 5.14 33.94 -5.38
CA THR A 102 3.90 33.90 -4.59
C THR A 102 4.25 34.10 -3.11
N PHE A 103 3.38 34.76 -2.32
CA PHE A 103 3.56 34.86 -0.87
C PHE A 103 2.58 33.98 -0.11
N LEU A 104 3.05 33.46 1.02
CA LEU A 104 2.23 33.02 2.14
C LEU A 104 2.49 33.96 3.33
N ILE A 105 1.51 34.77 3.74
CA ILE A 105 1.64 35.71 4.88
C ILE A 105 0.82 35.19 6.05
N GLN A 106 1.42 35.14 7.24
CA GLN A 106 0.80 34.59 8.44
C GLN A 106 0.41 35.68 9.46
N ASN A 107 -0.88 35.77 9.80
CA ASN A 107 -1.47 36.62 10.85
C ASN A 107 -2.76 35.99 11.40
N PRO A 108 -2.80 35.60 12.68
CA PRO A 108 -2.80 34.22 13.20
C PRO A 108 -3.17 33.02 12.29
N ALA A 109 -3.71 33.24 11.09
CA ALA A 109 -3.85 32.27 10.00
C ALA A 109 -2.96 32.68 8.82
N GLN A 110 -2.63 31.76 7.91
CA GLN A 110 -1.85 32.09 6.71
C GLN A 110 -2.71 32.23 5.47
N TYR A 111 -2.34 33.18 4.63
CA TYR A 111 -3.02 33.49 3.38
C TYR A 111 -2.05 33.35 2.22
N SER A 112 -2.47 32.64 1.17
CA SER A 112 -1.76 32.62 -0.11
C SER A 112 -2.22 33.79 -0.96
N TYR A 113 -1.25 34.48 -1.53
CA TYR A 113 -1.50 35.62 -2.40
C TYR A 113 -1.18 35.28 -3.85
N PRO A 114 -1.72 36.02 -4.82
CA PRO A 114 -1.47 35.78 -6.24
C PRO A 114 0.01 35.74 -6.59
N GLU A 115 0.33 35.05 -7.67
CA GLU A 115 1.66 35.12 -8.28
C GLU A 115 1.92 36.54 -8.80
N HIS A 116 3.04 37.11 -8.40
CA HIS A 116 3.60 38.34 -8.92
C HIS A 116 4.63 37.97 -9.99
N ALA A 117 4.55 38.58 -11.16
CA ALA A 117 5.55 38.44 -12.21
C ALA A 117 6.16 39.81 -12.53
N LEU A 118 7.46 39.97 -12.30
CA LEU A 118 8.15 41.23 -12.56
C LEU A 118 9.58 41.03 -13.06
N ARG A 119 10.00 41.97 -13.90
CA ARG A 119 11.37 42.10 -14.37
C ARG A 119 12.01 43.34 -13.76
N VAL A 120 13.11 43.15 -13.04
CA VAL A 120 13.84 44.23 -12.35
C VAL A 120 15.23 44.38 -12.94
N ASP A 121 15.39 45.28 -13.90
CA ASP A 121 16.68 45.53 -14.58
C ASP A 121 17.58 46.51 -13.77
N GLU A 122 17.02 47.58 -13.19
CA GLU A 122 17.72 48.54 -12.31
C GLU A 122 16.74 49.17 -11.29
N GLY A 123 17.20 49.48 -10.08
CA GLY A 123 16.39 50.13 -9.05
C GLY A 123 15.39 49.19 -8.33
N CYS A 124 14.29 49.75 -7.82
CA CYS A 124 13.25 49.01 -7.09
C CYS A 124 11.91 49.08 -7.82
N VAL A 125 11.20 47.95 -7.89
CA VAL A 125 9.83 47.85 -8.41
C VAL A 125 8.90 47.49 -7.26
N ALA A 126 7.86 48.31 -7.05
CA ALA A 126 6.86 48.08 -6.02
C ALA A 126 5.76 47.13 -6.51
N PHE A 127 5.19 46.36 -5.59
CA PHE A 127 4.01 45.51 -5.80
C PHE A 127 3.11 45.57 -4.57
N SER A 128 1.84 45.19 -4.72
CA SER A 128 0.86 45.16 -3.65
C SER A 128 -0.10 43.99 -3.84
N ARG A 129 -0.92 43.73 -2.83
CA ARG A 129 -1.99 42.73 -2.90
C ARG A 129 -3.02 43.05 -4.00
N ASP A 130 -3.38 42.04 -4.79
CA ASP A 130 -4.64 41.99 -5.56
C ASP A 130 -5.71 41.22 -4.76
N GLU A 131 -7.00 41.57 -4.94
CA GLU A 131 -8.13 40.98 -4.19
C GLU A 131 -8.29 39.48 -4.50
N VAL A 132 -7.78 38.58 -3.64
CA VAL A 132 -8.02 37.13 -3.72
C VAL A 132 -8.48 36.53 -2.40
N MET A 133 -9.30 35.48 -2.57
CA MET A 133 -10.33 34.93 -1.69
C MET A 133 -9.85 34.33 -0.36
N PRO A 134 -10.71 34.41 0.67
CA PRO A 134 -10.53 33.74 1.96
C PRO A 134 -10.90 32.23 1.93
N PRO A 135 -10.32 31.42 2.83
CA PRO A 135 -10.61 29.98 2.97
C PRO A 135 -12.02 29.67 3.50
N PRO A 136 -12.61 28.50 3.14
CA PRO A 136 -13.89 28.06 3.67
C PRO A 136 -13.82 27.34 5.03
N ILE A 137 -14.75 27.67 5.94
CA ILE A 137 -15.28 26.74 6.96
C ILE A 137 -16.48 26.05 6.34
N ARG A 138 -16.54 24.70 6.25
CA ARG A 138 -17.84 23.99 6.13
C ARG A 138 -17.84 22.56 6.69
N GLY A 139 -18.36 22.42 7.90
CA GLY A 139 -19.05 21.19 8.36
C GLY A 139 -20.37 20.98 7.61
N PHE A 140 -20.93 19.79 7.72
CA PHE A 140 -22.27 19.48 7.24
C PHE A 140 -22.92 18.51 8.22
N ASN A 141 -24.24 18.57 8.33
CA ASN A 141 -24.99 17.48 8.96
C ASN A 141 -25.69 16.67 7.88
N HIS A 142 -25.92 15.39 8.14
CA HIS A 142 -26.82 14.60 7.32
C HIS A 142 -27.66 13.67 8.18
N GLU A 143 -28.79 13.24 7.62
CA GLU A 143 -29.68 12.27 8.25
C GLU A 143 -30.27 11.36 7.17
N LEU A 144 -30.37 10.07 7.49
CA LEU A 144 -31.16 9.11 6.75
C LEU A 144 -32.38 8.74 7.59
N SER A 145 -33.57 9.08 7.10
CA SER A 145 -34.85 8.81 7.77
C SER A 145 -35.72 7.91 6.90
N GLU A 146 -36.33 6.88 7.49
CA GLU A 146 -37.23 5.99 6.76
C GLU A 146 -38.48 6.72 6.28
N GLU A 147 -38.91 6.43 5.06
CA GLU A 147 -40.21 6.83 4.55
C GLU A 147 -40.87 5.74 3.70
N GLN A 148 -42.13 5.95 3.33
CA GLN A 148 -42.92 4.92 2.67
C GLN A 148 -42.39 4.65 1.25
N GLY A 149 -41.66 3.54 1.08
CA GLY A 149 -41.08 3.11 -0.20
C GLY A 149 -39.60 3.46 -0.41
N GLY A 150 -38.89 3.89 0.65
CA GLY A 150 -37.46 4.17 0.59
C GLY A 150 -36.93 4.91 1.82
N VAL A 151 -35.76 5.53 1.69
CA VAL A 151 -35.13 6.34 2.74
C VAL A 151 -34.95 7.77 2.24
N ARG A 152 -35.38 8.74 3.04
CA ARG A 152 -35.10 10.14 2.81
C ARG A 152 -33.72 10.48 3.33
N ALA A 153 -32.86 10.92 2.43
CA ALA A 153 -31.60 11.55 2.77
C ALA A 153 -31.80 13.07 2.89
N THR A 154 -31.28 13.65 3.95
CA THR A 154 -31.16 15.10 4.12
C THR A 154 -29.71 15.47 4.36
N PHE A 155 -29.29 16.58 3.76
CA PHE A 155 -27.96 17.15 3.91
C PHE A 155 -28.11 18.61 4.27
N GLU A 156 -27.50 19.05 5.36
CA GLU A 156 -27.45 20.44 5.80
C GLU A 156 -26.04 20.97 5.62
N ALA A 157 -25.85 21.84 4.63
CA ALA A 157 -24.59 22.52 4.43
C ALA A 157 -24.37 23.59 5.50
N SER A 158 -23.12 23.73 5.98
CA SER A 158 -22.76 24.88 6.81
C SER A 158 -23.08 26.21 6.10
N PRO A 159 -23.65 27.20 6.83
CA PRO A 159 -23.97 28.49 6.27
C PRO A 159 -22.71 29.16 5.72
N GLY A 160 -22.82 29.74 4.52
CA GLY A 160 -21.75 30.62 4.04
C GLY A 160 -21.66 31.88 4.89
N ASP A 161 -20.44 32.36 5.12
CA ASP A 161 -20.20 33.72 5.57
C ASP A 161 -19.82 34.59 4.36
N GLY A 162 -19.80 35.92 4.50
CA GLY A 162 -19.63 36.86 3.36
C GLY A 162 -18.33 36.71 2.53
N ASN A 163 -17.51 35.72 2.86
CA ASN A 163 -16.22 35.36 2.35
C ASN A 163 -16.25 34.01 1.59
N ILE A 164 -17.25 33.14 1.84
CA ILE A 164 -17.38 31.80 1.26
C ILE A 164 -18.72 31.66 0.51
N PRO A 165 -18.71 31.29 -0.79
CA PRO A 165 -19.95 31.06 -1.54
C PRO A 165 -20.78 29.95 -0.88
N PRO A 166 -22.11 30.11 -0.71
CA PRO A 166 -22.97 29.05 -0.20
C PRO A 166 -22.90 27.78 -1.07
N THR A 167 -23.15 26.63 -0.47
CA THR A 167 -23.29 25.36 -1.20
C THR A 167 -24.41 25.50 -2.24
N GLY A 168 -24.07 25.34 -3.51
CA GLY A 168 -24.96 25.57 -4.66
C GLY A 168 -25.73 24.33 -5.09
N ALA A 169 -25.17 23.14 -4.89
CA ALA A 169 -25.80 21.86 -5.21
C ALA A 169 -25.22 20.73 -4.36
N VAL A 170 -25.96 19.64 -4.18
CA VAL A 170 -25.48 18.41 -3.54
C VAL A 170 -25.95 17.21 -4.36
N THR A 171 -25.07 16.23 -4.54
CA THR A 171 -25.37 14.93 -5.15
C THR A 171 -25.11 13.82 -4.13
N LEU A 172 -26.11 12.99 -3.88
CA LEU A 172 -25.99 11.75 -3.12
C LEU A 172 -25.53 10.64 -4.06
N ARG A 173 -24.42 9.98 -3.76
CA ARG A 173 -23.99 8.74 -4.42
C ARG A 173 -24.23 7.57 -3.44
N TYR A 174 -24.81 6.46 -3.90
CA TYR A 174 -25.16 5.34 -3.02
C TYR A 174 -25.21 3.98 -3.71
N ARG A 175 -25.06 2.90 -2.94
CA ARG A 175 -25.31 1.50 -3.30
C ARG A 175 -26.27 0.89 -2.28
N LEU A 176 -27.08 -0.07 -2.72
CA LEU A 176 -27.94 -0.87 -1.85
C LEU A 176 -27.46 -2.32 -1.90
N ASP A 177 -27.21 -2.92 -0.73
CA ASP A 177 -26.75 -4.29 -0.55
C ASP A 177 -25.55 -4.65 -1.46
N GLY A 178 -24.58 -3.73 -1.54
CA GLY A 178 -23.38 -3.90 -2.37
C GLY A 178 -23.61 -3.86 -3.89
N GLY A 179 -24.82 -3.52 -4.35
CA GLY A 179 -25.21 -3.41 -5.75
C GLY A 179 -24.62 -2.21 -6.50
N ASP A 180 -25.19 -1.89 -7.66
CA ASP A 180 -24.67 -0.85 -8.55
C ASP A 180 -24.65 0.55 -7.92
N LEU A 181 -23.59 1.32 -8.20
CA LEU A 181 -23.49 2.71 -7.77
C LEU A 181 -24.55 3.58 -8.48
N GLN A 182 -25.37 4.26 -7.70
CA GLN A 182 -26.40 5.20 -8.14
C GLN A 182 -26.02 6.63 -7.77
N ASN A 183 -26.32 7.58 -8.66
CA ASN A 183 -26.10 9.02 -8.43
C ASN A 183 -27.43 9.77 -8.45
N ARG A 184 -27.68 10.62 -7.44
CA ARG A 184 -28.94 11.35 -7.30
C ARG A 184 -28.72 12.78 -6.83
N SER A 185 -29.12 13.75 -7.65
CA SER A 185 -29.13 15.15 -7.23
C SER A 185 -30.13 15.36 -6.09
N MET A 186 -29.77 16.20 -5.13
CA MET A 186 -30.61 16.55 -3.99
C MET A 186 -31.31 17.90 -4.22
N ASP A 187 -32.60 17.95 -3.89
CA ASP A 187 -33.43 19.13 -4.03
C ASP A 187 -33.16 20.13 -2.89
N PRO A 188 -32.85 21.40 -3.17
CA PRO A 188 -32.67 22.41 -2.13
C PRO A 188 -34.02 22.78 -1.49
N ILE A 189 -34.10 22.75 -0.16
CA ILE A 189 -35.31 23.07 0.62
C ILE A 189 -35.18 24.34 1.47
N GLY A 190 -34.05 25.05 1.34
CA GLY A 190 -33.79 26.36 1.95
C GLY A 190 -32.88 26.29 3.18
N GLY A 191 -32.22 27.41 3.51
CA GLY A 191 -31.33 27.48 4.68
C GLY A 191 -30.06 26.61 4.59
N GLY A 192 -29.63 26.22 3.38
CA GLY A 192 -28.50 25.29 3.20
C GLY A 192 -28.89 23.81 3.24
N LEU A 193 -30.18 23.50 3.41
CA LEU A 193 -30.68 22.13 3.42
C LEU A 193 -30.99 21.63 2.01
N PHE A 194 -30.64 20.37 1.78
CA PHE A 194 -30.90 19.59 0.57
C PHE A 194 -31.54 18.25 0.96
N THR A 195 -32.42 17.70 0.11
CA THR A 195 -33.04 16.39 0.37
C THR A 195 -33.22 15.58 -0.90
N THR A 196 -33.17 14.25 -0.78
CA THR A 196 -33.63 13.34 -1.82
C THR A 196 -34.17 12.06 -1.19
N VAL A 197 -34.77 11.20 -2.02
CA VAL A 197 -35.32 9.91 -1.59
C VAL A 197 -34.56 8.79 -2.29
N VAL A 198 -33.96 7.90 -1.53
CA VAL A 198 -33.40 6.66 -2.06
C VAL A 198 -34.54 5.65 -2.15
N PRO A 199 -35.05 5.33 -3.35
CA PRO A 199 -36.09 4.33 -3.50
C PRO A 199 -35.52 2.95 -3.14
N GLU A 200 -36.38 2.02 -2.76
CA GLU A 200 -36.02 0.59 -2.55
C GLU A 200 -35.09 0.31 -1.36
N ALA A 201 -34.58 1.33 -0.66
CA ALA A 201 -33.90 1.20 0.63
C ALA A 201 -34.92 1.01 1.77
N GLY A 202 -35.44 -0.21 1.94
CA GLY A 202 -36.31 -0.57 3.06
C GLY A 202 -35.53 -1.03 4.30
N PRO A 203 -36.19 -1.22 5.46
CA PRO A 203 -35.54 -1.78 6.64
C PRO A 203 -34.80 -3.10 6.34
N GLY A 204 -33.57 -3.24 6.86
CA GLY A 204 -32.67 -4.37 6.62
C GLY A 204 -31.74 -4.21 5.41
N VAL A 205 -31.98 -3.25 4.52
CA VAL A 205 -31.08 -2.96 3.39
C VAL A 205 -29.84 -2.23 3.88
N ASN A 206 -28.64 -2.70 3.52
CA ASN A 206 -27.41 -1.95 3.73
C ASN A 206 -27.27 -0.87 2.66
N ILE A 207 -27.10 0.38 3.07
CA ILE A 207 -26.81 1.51 2.18
C ILE A 207 -25.37 1.99 2.41
N GLU A 208 -24.53 1.84 1.39
CA GLU A 208 -23.24 2.54 1.27
C GLU A 208 -23.50 3.87 0.57
N TYR A 209 -23.08 5.02 1.11
CA TYR A 209 -23.38 6.33 0.52
C TYR A 209 -22.39 7.43 0.89
N TRP A 210 -22.31 8.46 0.05
CA TRP A 210 -21.55 9.69 0.31
C TRP A 210 -22.14 10.87 -0.46
N PHE A 211 -21.73 12.08 -0.08
CA PHE A 211 -22.24 13.32 -0.66
C PHE A 211 -21.15 14.05 -1.44
N ALA A 212 -21.50 14.55 -2.62
CA ALA A 212 -20.70 15.49 -3.40
C ALA A 212 -21.39 16.86 -3.37
N GLN A 213 -20.85 17.82 -2.62
CA GLN A 213 -21.39 19.19 -2.53
C GLN A 213 -20.62 20.16 -3.42
N MET A 214 -21.34 21.06 -4.10
CA MET A 214 -20.77 22.10 -4.96
C MET A 214 -20.65 23.41 -4.18
N ILE A 215 -19.45 23.89 -3.93
CA ILE A 215 -19.20 25.20 -3.29
C ILE A 215 -18.55 26.11 -4.33
N GLY A 216 -19.29 27.11 -4.81
CA GLY A 216 -18.90 27.84 -6.01
C GLY A 216 -18.86 26.90 -7.23
N GLU A 217 -17.70 26.76 -7.86
CA GLU A 217 -17.47 25.85 -9.02
C GLU A 217 -16.81 24.52 -8.63
N GLN A 218 -16.56 24.28 -7.34
CA GLN A 218 -15.74 23.15 -6.88
C GLN A 218 -16.60 22.06 -6.22
N PRO A 219 -16.47 20.78 -6.62
CA PRO A 219 -17.07 19.65 -5.92
C PRO A 219 -16.22 19.24 -4.70
N ILE A 220 -16.87 18.89 -3.59
CA ILE A 220 -16.24 18.31 -2.39
C ILE A 220 -17.01 17.06 -1.98
N ASP A 221 -16.32 15.93 -1.92
CA ASP A 221 -16.88 14.65 -1.48
C ASP A 221 -16.72 14.48 0.05
N SER A 222 -17.71 13.87 0.71
CA SER A 222 -17.61 13.37 2.09
C SER A 222 -16.90 12.02 2.14
N ILE A 223 -16.62 11.50 3.35
CA ILE A 223 -16.28 10.08 3.49
C ILE A 223 -17.42 9.18 2.98
N LEU A 224 -17.09 7.92 2.72
CA LEU A 224 -18.06 6.85 2.57
C LEU A 224 -18.69 6.53 3.93
N PHE A 225 -20.02 6.52 3.96
CA PHE A 225 -20.80 6.04 5.08
C PHE A 225 -21.45 4.71 4.74
N GLU A 226 -21.62 3.85 5.73
CA GLU A 226 -22.34 2.59 5.60
C GLU A 226 -23.38 2.49 6.72
N ARG A 227 -24.57 1.99 6.39
CA ARG A 227 -25.65 1.83 7.36
C ARG A 227 -26.67 0.81 6.90
N THR A 228 -27.09 -0.08 7.79
CA THR A 228 -28.33 -0.85 7.59
C THR A 228 -29.55 0.02 7.91
N VAL A 229 -30.46 0.16 6.95
CA VAL A 229 -31.71 0.90 7.12
C VAL A 229 -32.54 0.25 8.22
N GLY A 230 -33.09 1.06 9.13
CA GLY A 230 -33.87 0.58 10.27
C GLY A 230 -33.06 0.08 11.46
N GLU A 231 -31.75 -0.11 11.31
CA GLU A 231 -30.88 -0.27 12.46
C GLU A 231 -30.62 1.09 13.13
N ALA A 232 -30.51 1.03 14.46
CA ALA A 232 -30.07 2.17 15.23
C ALA A 232 -28.65 2.52 14.80
N THR A 233 -28.40 3.79 14.49
CA THR A 233 -27.04 4.28 14.31
C THR A 233 -26.28 4.07 15.61
N GLU A 234 -25.16 3.35 15.54
CA GLU A 234 -24.24 3.23 16.67
C GLU A 234 -23.75 4.63 17.05
N GLU A 235 -23.84 4.94 18.34
CA GLU A 235 -23.37 6.21 18.86
C GLU A 235 -21.84 6.12 18.98
N ILE A 236 -21.14 6.94 18.21
CA ILE A 236 -19.68 6.97 18.21
C ILE A 236 -19.21 7.52 19.57
N ASP A 237 -18.42 6.73 20.29
CA ASP A 237 -17.85 7.14 21.57
C ASP A 237 -16.59 8.00 21.33
N PHE A 238 -16.69 9.28 21.65
CA PHE A 238 -15.60 10.24 21.55
C PHE A 238 -14.89 10.43 22.91
N PRO A 239 -13.57 10.65 22.94
CA PRO A 239 -12.72 10.91 21.78
C PRO A 239 -12.18 9.64 21.10
N ILE A 240 -12.05 9.70 19.77
CA ILE A 240 -11.34 8.67 18.98
C ILE A 240 -9.88 9.10 18.83
N VAL A 241 -8.95 8.15 18.90
CA VAL A 241 -7.52 8.44 18.72
C VAL A 241 -6.99 7.72 17.49
N GLY A 242 -6.68 8.49 16.44
CA GLY A 242 -5.95 8.02 15.27
C GLY A 242 -4.45 8.21 15.42
N ARG A 243 -3.65 7.30 14.87
CA ARG A 243 -2.18 7.36 14.86
C ARG A 243 -1.61 7.00 13.50
N THR A 244 -0.53 7.68 13.13
CA THR A 244 0.30 7.36 11.96
C THR A 244 1.71 7.85 12.22
N ALA A 245 2.70 7.30 11.51
CA ALA A 245 4.04 7.86 11.47
C ALA A 245 4.34 8.42 10.09
N GLY A 246 5.18 9.45 10.06
CA GLY A 246 5.71 10.05 8.85
C GLY A 246 7.22 10.27 8.96
N ARG A 247 7.83 10.66 7.85
CA ARG A 247 9.27 10.91 7.75
C ARG A 247 9.57 12.29 7.21
N PHE A 248 10.73 12.83 7.56
CA PHE A 248 11.19 14.12 7.06
C PHE A 248 11.61 13.96 5.59
N ARG A 249 11.18 14.87 4.71
CA ARG A 249 11.44 14.83 3.26
C ARG A 249 11.98 16.16 2.75
N ASP A 250 12.65 16.12 1.58
CA ASP A 250 12.96 17.33 0.81
C ASP A 250 11.72 17.84 0.05
N ARG A 251 11.86 18.90 -0.74
CA ARG A 251 10.80 19.63 -1.46
C ARG A 251 9.78 18.72 -2.20
N HIS A 252 8.50 19.14 -2.12
CA HIS A 252 7.29 18.54 -2.69
C HIS A 252 7.33 17.96 -4.14
N PRO A 253 8.09 18.51 -5.12
CA PRO A 253 8.12 17.94 -6.49
C PRO A 253 8.68 16.50 -6.60
N ASN A 254 9.29 15.97 -5.54
CA ASN A 254 9.87 14.61 -5.53
C ASN A 254 8.99 13.57 -4.80
N GLU A 255 7.78 13.96 -4.35
CA GLU A 255 6.87 13.15 -3.52
C GLU A 255 6.46 11.80 -4.12
N TRP A 256 6.52 11.68 -5.44
CA TRP A 256 6.02 10.51 -6.15
C TRP A 256 6.93 9.29 -6.03
N ARG A 257 8.19 9.47 -5.61
CA ARG A 257 9.25 8.54 -6.01
C ARG A 257 9.89 7.72 -4.91
N PHE A 258 9.81 8.19 -3.65
CA PHE A 258 10.55 7.59 -2.51
C PHE A 258 12.07 7.41 -2.74
N ASP A 259 12.63 8.00 -3.81
CA ASP A 259 13.96 7.68 -4.37
C ASP A 259 15.01 8.78 -4.11
N HIS A 260 14.58 9.98 -3.68
CA HIS A 260 15.50 11.08 -3.40
C HIS A 260 16.05 10.98 -1.97
N TYR A 261 17.25 10.41 -1.87
CA TYR A 261 17.98 10.31 -0.61
C TYR A 261 18.63 11.64 -0.24
N VAL A 262 18.04 12.33 0.75
CA VAL A 262 18.70 13.45 1.42
C VAL A 262 19.85 12.98 2.32
N GLU A 263 20.76 13.88 2.66
CA GLU A 263 21.80 13.59 3.66
C GLU A 263 21.17 13.11 4.99
N ASN A 264 21.61 11.94 5.47
CA ASN A 264 21.03 11.21 6.61
C ASN A 264 19.59 10.71 6.43
N TYR A 265 19.20 10.31 5.21
CA TYR A 265 17.90 9.72 4.89
C TYR A 265 17.40 8.66 5.88
N ALA A 266 18.30 7.77 6.33
CA ALA A 266 18.00 6.69 7.28
C ALA A 266 18.28 7.07 8.75
N GLY A 267 18.73 8.30 9.02
CA GLY A 267 19.24 8.74 10.32
C GLY A 267 18.18 9.03 11.38
N GLY A 268 16.99 8.42 11.31
CA GLY A 268 15.97 8.57 12.35
C GLY A 268 15.27 9.93 12.34
N LYS A 269 14.87 10.43 11.17
CA LYS A 269 13.99 11.60 11.11
C LYS A 269 12.58 11.12 10.78
N SER A 270 11.99 10.41 11.72
CA SER A 270 10.57 10.07 11.73
C SER A 270 9.84 10.88 12.79
N PHE A 271 8.53 10.98 12.66
CA PHE A 271 7.65 11.61 13.63
C PHE A 271 6.33 10.84 13.70
N GLU A 272 5.70 10.85 14.86
CA GLU A 272 4.35 10.33 15.06
C GLU A 272 3.35 11.48 14.96
N ILE A 273 2.22 11.24 14.31
CA ILE A 273 1.03 12.08 14.36
C ILE A 273 -0.02 11.34 15.17
N VAL A 274 -0.56 12.01 16.18
CA VAL A 274 -1.71 11.54 16.96
C VAL A 274 -2.83 12.55 16.78
N VAL A 275 -3.97 12.10 16.25
CA VAL A 275 -5.17 12.92 16.13
C VAL A 275 -6.20 12.43 17.14
N THR A 276 -6.56 13.29 18.09
CA THR A 276 -7.65 13.05 19.03
C THR A 276 -8.89 13.75 18.52
N ASP A 277 -9.87 12.99 18.06
CA ASP A 277 -11.12 13.48 17.51
C ASP A 277 -12.19 13.53 18.59
N HIS A 278 -12.73 14.72 18.84
CA HIS A 278 -13.77 14.96 19.85
C HIS A 278 -15.18 15.04 19.25
N GLY A 279 -15.32 14.72 17.95
CA GLY A 279 -16.56 14.80 17.18
C GLY A 279 -16.90 16.20 16.68
N ASN A 280 -16.40 17.25 17.32
CA ASN A 280 -16.59 18.65 16.89
C ASN A 280 -15.28 19.44 16.72
N SER A 281 -14.15 18.82 17.05
CA SER A 281 -12.81 19.38 16.93
C SER A 281 -11.76 18.27 16.93
N LEU A 282 -10.59 18.55 16.37
CA LEU A 282 -9.44 17.63 16.36
C LEU A 282 -8.28 18.25 17.13
N ASP A 283 -7.71 17.53 18.10
CA ASP A 283 -6.39 17.86 18.64
C ASP A 283 -5.34 17.07 17.85
N VAL A 284 -4.51 17.78 17.08
CA VAL A 284 -3.41 17.22 16.30
C VAL A 284 -2.11 17.39 17.09
N LEU A 285 -1.51 16.27 17.48
CA LEU A 285 -0.23 16.20 18.16
C LEU A 285 0.81 15.60 17.21
N VAL A 286 1.90 16.32 16.99
CA VAL A 286 3.11 15.82 16.31
C VAL A 286 4.19 15.56 17.37
N VAL A 287 4.74 14.35 17.36
CA VAL A 287 5.83 13.94 18.25
C VAL A 287 7.04 13.59 17.40
N THR A 288 8.16 14.30 17.60
CA THR A 288 9.42 14.01 16.92
C THR A 288 10.40 13.32 17.87
N GLN A 289 11.53 12.86 17.36
CA GLN A 289 12.67 12.51 18.20
C GLN A 289 13.15 13.72 19.04
N GLU A 290 13.62 13.47 20.26
CA GLU A 290 14.10 14.53 21.17
C GLU A 290 15.38 15.21 20.68
N VAL A 291 16.26 14.46 20.03
CA VAL A 291 17.55 14.94 19.52
C VAL A 291 17.42 15.13 18.01
N GLY A 292 17.82 16.31 17.51
CA GLY A 292 17.79 16.59 16.07
C GLY A 292 16.39 16.87 15.49
N GLY A 293 15.37 16.98 16.34
CA GLY A 293 14.03 17.42 15.98
C GLY A 293 13.96 18.91 15.59
N PRO A 294 12.82 19.38 15.08
CA PRO A 294 12.60 20.77 14.71
C PRO A 294 12.52 21.68 15.95
N GLU A 295 12.74 22.98 15.74
CA GLU A 295 12.43 24.00 16.74
C GLU A 295 10.92 24.31 16.78
N ARG A 296 10.26 24.24 15.61
CA ARG A 296 8.84 24.54 15.40
C ARG A 296 8.27 23.72 14.25
N VAL A 297 6.96 23.48 14.25
CA VAL A 297 6.25 22.84 13.14
C VAL A 297 5.27 23.84 12.55
N ASP A 298 5.33 24.05 11.24
CA ASP A 298 4.35 24.78 10.47
C ASP A 298 3.28 23.79 9.99
N PHE A 299 2.05 23.94 10.44
CA PHE A 299 0.95 23.00 10.21
C PHE A 299 -0.09 23.62 9.28
N LYS A 300 -0.16 23.13 8.05
CA LYS A 300 -1.18 23.55 7.09
C LYS A 300 -2.24 22.48 7.03
N TYR A 301 -3.49 22.89 7.14
CA TYR A 301 -4.59 22.02 6.78
C TYR A 301 -5.45 22.66 5.70
N TYR A 302 -6.03 21.78 4.92
CA TYR A 302 -6.83 22.02 3.74
C TYR A 302 -8.14 21.26 3.90
N ILE A 303 -9.18 21.79 3.29
CA ILE A 303 -10.46 21.11 3.14
C ILE A 303 -10.67 21.06 1.62
N GLN A 304 -10.47 19.87 1.03
CA GLN A 304 -10.12 19.69 -0.39
C GLN A 304 -11.21 19.97 -1.43
N ASN A 305 -10.73 20.23 -2.67
CA ASN A 305 -11.46 20.31 -3.95
C ASN A 305 -11.35 19.06 -4.85
N ASN A 306 -10.35 18.18 -4.67
CA ASN A 306 -10.11 16.93 -5.42
C ASN A 306 -8.80 16.29 -4.92
N PRO A 307 -8.79 15.04 -4.40
CA PRO A 307 -7.57 14.39 -3.90
C PRO A 307 -6.56 14.01 -5.00
N GLN A 308 -6.99 13.97 -6.27
CA GLN A 308 -6.12 13.64 -7.41
C GLN A 308 -5.49 14.87 -8.09
N ALA A 309 -5.99 16.09 -7.83
CA ALA A 309 -5.52 17.31 -8.49
C ALA A 309 -4.47 18.05 -7.64
N MET A 310 -3.25 17.50 -7.56
CA MET A 310 -2.14 18.14 -6.85
C MET A 310 -1.58 19.39 -7.58
N CYS A 311 -1.76 19.48 -8.90
CA CYS A 311 -1.10 20.48 -9.75
C CYS A 311 -1.91 21.77 -10.01
N ASP A 312 -3.23 21.76 -9.83
CA ASP A 312 -4.13 22.87 -10.16
C ASP A 312 -4.95 23.33 -8.94
N ARG A 313 -4.29 23.56 -7.81
CA ARG A 313 -4.96 23.91 -6.54
C ARG A 313 -5.20 25.43 -6.42
N PRO A 314 -6.46 25.92 -6.31
CA PRO A 314 -6.72 27.23 -5.73
C PRO A 314 -6.40 27.16 -4.22
N LEU A 315 -5.23 27.65 -3.83
CA LEU A 315 -4.67 27.51 -2.48
C LEU A 315 -5.38 28.42 -1.46
N THR A 316 -6.44 27.91 -0.82
CA THR A 316 -6.89 28.47 0.46
C THR A 316 -6.61 27.45 1.57
N ALA A 317 -5.38 27.48 2.10
CA ALA A 317 -4.94 26.64 3.22
C ALA A 317 -4.94 27.46 4.51
N ILE A 318 -5.30 26.85 5.65
CA ILE A 318 -5.09 27.48 6.95
C ILE A 318 -3.77 26.95 7.51
N ASN A 319 -2.80 27.85 7.68
CA ASN A 319 -1.53 27.49 8.32
C ASN A 319 -1.46 28.00 9.76
N LEU A 320 -0.98 27.14 10.64
CA LEU A 320 -0.80 27.37 12.06
C LEU A 320 0.62 26.98 12.44
N VAL A 321 1.34 27.83 13.17
CA VAL A 321 2.60 27.44 13.79
C VAL A 321 2.32 26.72 15.11
N MET A 322 2.99 25.59 15.28
CA MET A 322 3.09 24.82 16.51
C MET A 322 4.45 25.09 17.15
N ASP A 323 4.45 25.79 18.27
CA ASP A 323 5.60 25.87 19.17
C ASP A 323 5.65 24.59 20.04
N PRO A 324 6.82 24.22 20.59
CA PRO A 324 6.92 23.09 21.49
C PRO A 324 5.97 23.23 22.69
N VAL A 325 5.27 22.16 23.04
CA VAL A 325 4.43 22.07 24.24
C VAL A 325 5.29 22.44 25.45
N PRO A 326 4.83 23.34 26.35
CA PRO A 326 5.64 23.82 27.47
C PRO A 326 6.27 22.70 28.29
N GLY A 327 7.60 22.74 28.46
CA GLY A 327 8.37 21.73 29.18
C GLY A 327 8.85 20.55 28.32
N THR A 328 8.60 20.59 27.01
CA THR A 328 9.06 19.60 26.03
C THR A 328 9.83 20.30 24.90
N THR A 329 10.59 19.53 24.11
CA THR A 329 11.31 20.04 22.94
C THR A 329 10.88 19.37 21.63
N ASN A 330 10.04 18.34 21.71
CA ASN A 330 9.74 17.43 20.61
C ASN A 330 8.25 17.13 20.46
N ARG A 331 7.39 17.87 21.15
CA ARG A 331 5.93 17.70 21.09
C ARG A 331 5.30 19.01 20.63
N PHE A 332 4.46 18.94 19.62
CA PHE A 332 3.86 20.09 18.95
C PHE A 332 2.38 19.83 18.81
N GLU A 333 1.53 20.73 19.31
CA GLU A 333 0.09 20.47 19.40
C GLU A 333 -0.73 21.64 18.88
N LYS A 334 -1.80 21.34 18.14
CA LYS A 334 -2.79 22.32 17.69
C LYS A 334 -4.18 21.71 17.61
N MET A 335 -5.17 22.52 17.98
CA MET A 335 -6.58 22.17 17.84
C MET A 335 -7.14 22.76 16.54
N ILE A 336 -7.92 21.95 15.81
CA ILE A 336 -8.73 22.33 14.65
C ILE A 336 -10.19 22.37 15.10
N PRO A 337 -10.84 23.54 15.13
CA PRO A 337 -12.24 23.68 15.53
C PRO A 337 -13.20 23.37 14.37
N ASP A 338 -14.50 23.34 14.68
CA ASP A 338 -15.59 23.31 13.70
C ASP A 338 -15.53 22.10 12.74
N ILE A 339 -15.14 20.94 13.28
CA ILE A 339 -15.12 19.65 12.58
C ILE A 339 -16.46 18.95 12.75
N THR A 340 -16.84 18.11 11.80
CA THR A 340 -18.03 17.27 11.85
C THR A 340 -17.68 15.86 11.37
N PRO A 341 -18.18 14.79 12.03
CA PRO A 341 -17.94 13.43 11.57
C PRO A 341 -18.42 13.28 10.13
N GLY A 342 -17.59 12.68 9.28
CA GLY A 342 -17.86 12.61 7.85
C GLY A 342 -16.99 13.49 6.96
N GLN A 343 -16.24 14.41 7.56
CA GLN A 343 -15.30 15.26 6.85
C GLN A 343 -13.94 14.59 6.64
N ILE A 344 -13.28 14.99 5.57
CA ILE A 344 -11.91 14.60 5.25
C ILE A 344 -11.04 15.83 5.44
N ILE A 345 -10.09 15.76 6.38
CA ILE A 345 -9.16 16.83 6.70
C ILE A 345 -7.81 16.49 6.07
N GLU A 346 -7.44 17.20 5.01
CA GLU A 346 -6.09 17.11 4.43
C GLU A 346 -5.17 18.03 5.23
N PHE A 347 -3.94 17.60 5.51
CA PHE A 347 -2.94 18.47 6.10
C PHE A 347 -1.52 18.06 5.73
N ASP A 348 -0.62 19.04 5.81
CA ASP A 348 0.83 18.85 5.71
C ASP A 348 1.54 19.56 6.86
N PHE A 349 2.79 19.19 7.07
CA PHE A 349 3.69 19.87 8.01
C PHE A 349 4.96 20.33 7.30
N THR A 350 5.47 21.48 7.71
CA THR A 350 6.85 21.89 7.45
C THR A 350 7.59 21.98 8.79
N HIS A 351 8.59 21.13 8.96
CA HIS A 351 9.46 21.07 10.13
C HIS A 351 10.53 22.16 10.00
N LEU A 352 10.55 23.11 10.94
CA LEU A 352 11.40 24.29 10.91
C LEU A 352 12.55 24.21 11.93
N GLY A 353 13.71 24.75 11.58
CA GLY A 353 14.84 24.83 12.51
C GLY A 353 15.52 23.49 12.76
N VAL A 354 15.38 22.52 11.84
CA VAL A 354 15.98 21.19 12.00
C VAL A 354 17.50 21.31 11.92
N PRO A 355 18.27 20.87 12.92
CA PRO A 355 19.73 21.06 12.93
C PRO A 355 20.41 20.44 11.70
N ASN A 356 21.29 21.21 11.06
CA ASN A 356 22.18 20.72 10.01
C ASN A 356 23.51 20.24 10.63
N PRO A 357 23.93 18.97 10.44
CA PRO A 357 25.23 18.49 10.89
C PRO A 357 26.44 19.28 10.34
N ALA A 358 26.32 19.87 9.15
CA ALA A 358 27.32 20.75 8.55
C ALA A 358 27.27 22.21 9.07
N GLY A 359 26.33 22.53 9.97
CA GLY A 359 26.11 23.85 10.55
C GLY A 359 24.89 24.59 9.96
N GLY A 360 24.12 25.28 10.80
CA GLY A 360 22.87 25.96 10.42
C GLY A 360 21.62 25.10 10.67
N THR A 361 20.50 25.48 10.03
CA THR A 361 19.23 24.74 10.12
C THR A 361 18.68 24.44 8.73
N PHE A 362 18.02 23.28 8.59
CA PHE A 362 17.25 22.85 7.44
C PHE A 362 15.75 23.06 7.68
N GLN A 363 15.01 23.05 6.59
CA GLN A 363 13.56 22.88 6.59
C GLN A 363 13.26 21.55 5.92
N TYR A 364 12.39 20.77 6.54
CA TYR A 364 11.91 19.52 5.95
C TYR A 364 10.41 19.60 5.78
N TYR A 365 9.94 19.04 4.68
CA TYR A 365 8.52 18.91 4.39
C TYR A 365 8.06 17.50 4.77
N THR A 366 6.76 17.33 4.94
CA THR A 366 6.15 16.01 5.09
C THR A 366 5.36 15.66 3.83
N GLU A 367 4.84 14.43 3.80
CA GLU A 367 3.74 14.12 2.90
C GLU A 367 2.44 14.82 3.31
N TYR A 368 1.45 14.74 2.41
CA TYR A 368 0.07 15.03 2.74
C TYR A 368 -0.54 13.88 3.52
N PHE A 369 -1.14 14.22 4.65
CA PHE A 369 -1.94 13.32 5.44
C PHE A 369 -3.40 13.68 5.27
N TYR A 370 -4.25 12.68 5.37
CA TYR A 370 -5.68 12.82 5.23
C TYR A 370 -6.30 12.13 6.42
N TYR A 371 -7.11 12.83 7.20
CA TYR A 371 -7.78 12.28 8.37
C TYR A 371 -9.29 12.27 8.15
N HIS A 372 -9.92 11.11 8.42
CA HIS A 372 -11.34 10.89 8.25
C HIS A 372 -12.06 11.09 9.59
N ALA A 373 -12.64 12.28 9.78
CA ALA A 373 -13.29 12.66 11.03
C ALA A 373 -14.46 11.72 11.37
N GLY A 374 -14.51 11.26 12.62
CA GLY A 374 -15.47 10.28 13.13
C GLY A 374 -15.01 8.82 13.00
N THR A 375 -13.87 8.53 12.37
CA THR A 375 -13.41 7.15 12.12
C THR A 375 -12.09 6.79 12.81
N GLY A 376 -11.26 7.78 13.17
CA GLY A 376 -9.91 7.53 13.66
C GLY A 376 -8.89 7.16 12.57
N ARG A 377 -9.31 7.08 11.30
CA ARG A 377 -8.48 6.58 10.20
C ARG A 377 -7.76 7.70 9.45
N PHE A 378 -6.58 7.35 8.92
CA PHE A 378 -5.81 8.15 7.99
C PHE A 378 -5.92 7.54 6.60
N GLY A 379 -6.06 8.34 5.53
CA GLY A 379 -6.15 7.82 4.17
C GLY A 379 -6.72 8.79 3.13
N THR A 380 -6.37 8.59 1.86
CA THR A 380 -6.81 9.48 0.76
C THR A 380 -8.33 9.68 0.72
N ALA A 381 -8.76 10.82 0.15
CA ALA A 381 -10.16 11.22 0.22
C ALA A 381 -11.14 10.34 -0.59
N GLU A 382 -10.61 9.53 -1.52
CA GLU A 382 -11.36 8.64 -2.42
C GLU A 382 -11.22 7.16 -2.08
N ALA A 383 -10.58 6.81 -0.95
CA ALA A 383 -10.29 5.41 -0.63
C ALA A 383 -11.59 4.63 -0.34
N ASN A 384 -12.16 4.04 -1.38
CA ASN A 384 -13.18 3.00 -1.27
C ASN A 384 -12.57 1.84 -0.46
N PRO A 385 -13.26 1.25 0.53
CA PRO A 385 -12.76 0.07 1.26
C PRO A 385 -12.34 -1.07 0.33
N ARG A 386 -12.96 -1.19 -0.84
CA ARG A 386 -12.60 -2.21 -1.86
C ARG A 386 -11.28 -1.91 -2.59
N ALA A 387 -10.80 -0.67 -2.52
CA ALA A 387 -9.48 -0.30 -3.01
C ALA A 387 -8.35 -0.75 -2.08
N THR A 388 -8.65 -1.04 -0.80
CA THR A 388 -7.67 -1.39 0.25
C THR A 388 -7.61 -2.90 0.47
N ALA A 389 -6.66 -3.55 -0.19
CA ALA A 389 -6.51 -5.02 -0.18
C ALA A 389 -6.19 -5.65 1.19
N ALA A 390 -5.84 -4.85 2.19
CA ALA A 390 -5.53 -5.29 3.54
C ALA A 390 -5.95 -4.26 4.59
N GLY A 391 -7.15 -3.70 4.43
CA GLY A 391 -7.73 -2.74 5.37
C GLY A 391 -6.83 -1.52 5.63
N ASP A 392 -6.80 -1.08 6.89
CA ASP A 392 -6.13 0.15 7.32
C ASP A 392 -4.61 0.11 7.07
N ALA A 393 -4.02 -1.09 7.02
CA ALA A 393 -2.60 -1.29 6.71
C ALA A 393 -2.25 -0.94 5.25
N SER A 394 -3.19 -1.09 4.32
CA SER A 394 -3.02 -0.91 2.87
C SER A 394 -3.61 0.36 2.31
N ILE A 395 -3.97 1.30 3.17
CA ILE A 395 -4.47 2.59 2.72
C ILE A 395 -3.35 3.28 1.93
N PRO A 396 -3.57 3.56 0.63
CA PRO A 396 -2.52 4.09 -0.23
C PRO A 396 -2.16 5.51 0.21
N LEU A 397 -0.88 5.74 0.46
CA LEU A 397 -0.33 7.10 0.56
C LEU A 397 0.23 7.57 -0.79
N VAL A 398 0.60 6.62 -1.66
CA VAL A 398 1.12 6.87 -3.00
C VAL A 398 0.17 6.32 -4.04
N THR A 399 -0.35 7.21 -4.90
CA THR A 399 -1.25 6.83 -6.00
C THR A 399 -0.52 6.59 -7.32
N ALA A 400 0.77 6.92 -7.36
CA ALA A 400 1.67 6.71 -8.49
C ALA A 400 1.86 5.21 -8.75
N PRO A 401 1.36 4.64 -9.86
CA PRO A 401 1.33 3.18 -10.03
C PRO A 401 2.73 2.55 -10.09
N ARG A 402 3.75 3.30 -10.50
CA ARG A 402 5.13 2.81 -10.56
C ARG A 402 5.81 2.63 -9.19
N PHE A 403 5.41 3.43 -8.19
CA PHE A 403 6.03 3.45 -6.85
C PHE A 403 5.15 2.83 -5.78
N ALA A 404 4.06 2.21 -6.22
CA ALA A 404 2.97 1.81 -5.35
C ALA A 404 3.37 0.65 -4.40
N PHE A 405 4.51 -0.01 -4.65
CA PHE A 405 5.08 -1.06 -3.79
C PHE A 405 6.13 -0.57 -2.78
N ALA A 406 6.58 0.68 -2.87
CA ALA A 406 7.66 1.21 -2.02
C ALA A 406 7.15 1.91 -0.74
N GLN A 407 5.87 1.75 -0.42
CA GLN A 407 5.20 2.40 0.71
C GLN A 407 5.18 1.49 1.95
N HIS A 408 5.27 2.12 3.11
CA HIS A 408 5.09 1.47 4.40
C HIS A 408 3.61 1.40 4.78
N ALA A 409 3.26 0.49 5.69
CA ALA A 409 1.97 0.51 6.34
C ALA A 409 1.69 1.88 6.99
N ASN A 410 0.46 2.37 6.90
CA ASN A 410 0.11 3.74 7.29
C ASN A 410 0.30 3.97 8.81
N ASN A 411 -0.17 3.04 9.62
CA ASN A 411 -0.22 3.12 11.08
C ASN A 411 0.99 2.49 11.79
N LEU A 412 2.18 2.52 11.19
CA LEU A 412 3.41 2.20 11.90
C LEU A 412 3.67 3.23 13.02
N SER A 413 4.24 2.78 14.13
CA SER A 413 4.83 3.66 15.13
C SER A 413 6.10 4.33 14.61
N MET A 414 6.54 5.40 15.25
CA MET A 414 7.78 6.10 14.90
C MET A 414 9.00 5.17 14.93
N GLU A 415 9.08 4.25 15.90
CA GLU A 415 10.18 3.28 16.01
C GLU A 415 10.16 2.24 14.89
N GLU A 416 8.96 1.74 14.54
CA GLU A 416 8.80 0.80 13.42
C GLU A 416 9.14 1.47 12.09
N LEU A 417 8.72 2.72 11.87
CA LEU A 417 9.07 3.49 10.67
C LEU A 417 10.58 3.77 10.60
N ASP A 418 11.23 4.10 11.73
CA ASP A 418 12.69 4.28 11.76
C ASP A 418 13.43 3.00 11.35
N ARG A 419 12.97 1.83 11.83
CA ARG A 419 13.52 0.52 11.41
C ARG A 419 13.26 0.24 9.93
N PHE A 420 12.05 0.51 9.45
CA PHE A 420 11.69 0.38 8.05
C PHE A 420 12.62 1.21 7.16
N MET A 421 12.88 2.47 7.52
CA MET A 421 13.76 3.36 6.75
C MET A 421 15.23 2.91 6.79
N ALA A 422 15.72 2.43 7.93
CA ALA A 422 17.07 1.89 8.06
C ALA A 422 17.27 0.56 7.32
N GLY A 423 16.20 -0.24 7.20
CA GLY A 423 16.16 -1.43 6.35
C GLY A 423 16.10 -1.09 4.87
N LYS A 424 15.31 -0.09 4.48
CA LYS A 424 15.21 0.42 3.11
C LYS A 424 16.58 0.84 2.57
N GLU A 425 17.34 1.61 3.35
CA GLU A 425 18.71 2.00 2.99
C GLU A 425 19.57 0.78 2.62
N ARG A 426 19.57 -0.26 3.46
CA ARG A 426 20.33 -1.49 3.22
C ARG A 426 19.82 -2.26 2.01
N PHE A 427 18.51 -2.38 1.87
CA PHE A 427 17.86 -3.07 0.75
C PHE A 427 18.23 -2.42 -0.61
N GLU A 428 18.33 -1.10 -0.62
CA GLU A 428 18.59 -0.30 -1.82
C GLU A 428 20.09 -0.03 -2.07
N THR A 429 20.98 -0.38 -1.13
CA THR A 429 22.44 -0.20 -1.26
C THR A 429 23.02 -1.16 -2.30
N ASP A 430 23.74 -0.63 -3.29
CA ASP A 430 24.66 -1.42 -4.10
C ASP A 430 25.93 -1.71 -3.31
N HIS A 431 26.15 -2.97 -2.95
CA HIS A 431 27.27 -3.37 -2.11
C HIS A 431 28.63 -3.40 -2.87
N LEU A 432 28.66 -3.13 -4.19
CA LEU A 432 29.93 -2.99 -4.93
C LEU A 432 30.57 -1.61 -4.73
N ASP A 433 29.77 -0.55 -4.71
CA ASP A 433 30.23 0.83 -4.62
C ASP A 433 29.72 1.59 -3.39
N GLY A 434 28.77 1.00 -2.65
CA GLY A 434 28.14 1.57 -1.46
C GLY A 434 27.09 2.63 -1.76
N LEU A 435 26.72 2.85 -3.03
CA LEU A 435 25.73 3.84 -3.43
C LEU A 435 24.32 3.29 -3.25
N LEU A 436 23.42 4.12 -2.72
CA LEU A 436 21.99 3.81 -2.77
C LEU A 436 21.47 3.87 -4.21
N LYS A 437 20.76 2.84 -4.65
CA LYS A 437 20.14 2.82 -5.98
C LYS A 437 18.92 3.72 -6.02
N ASN A 438 19.15 4.95 -6.45
CA ASN A 438 18.10 5.87 -6.89
C ASN A 438 17.85 5.62 -8.38
N PHE A 439 16.81 4.89 -8.74
CA PHE A 439 16.44 4.74 -10.15
C PHE A 439 15.86 6.08 -10.64
N PRO A 440 16.56 6.86 -11.49
CA PRO A 440 16.06 8.15 -11.91
C PRO A 440 14.78 7.96 -12.72
N THR A 441 13.68 8.55 -12.26
CA THR A 441 12.46 8.62 -13.07
C THR A 441 12.32 10.02 -13.68
N GLN A 442 11.98 10.05 -14.97
CA GLN A 442 11.89 11.31 -15.75
C GLN A 442 10.56 12.04 -15.56
N PHE A 443 9.71 11.62 -14.63
CA PHE A 443 8.33 12.09 -14.61
C PHE A 443 7.95 12.73 -13.28
N ASP A 444 7.69 14.03 -13.38
CA ASP A 444 6.76 14.77 -12.55
C ASP A 444 5.74 15.43 -13.52
N CYS A 445 4.49 14.97 -13.44
CA CYS A 445 3.30 15.59 -14.00
C CYS A 445 3.36 16.18 -15.43
N CYS A 446 3.77 15.43 -16.47
CA CYS A 446 3.77 15.86 -17.90
C CYS A 446 4.39 17.25 -18.22
N SER A 447 5.00 17.92 -17.25
CA SER A 447 5.46 19.32 -17.30
C SER A 447 6.97 19.42 -17.12
N GLY A 448 7.63 18.26 -17.00
CA GLY A 448 9.08 18.12 -16.95
C GLY A 448 9.68 18.54 -15.60
N PRO A 449 10.93 18.13 -15.32
CA PRO A 449 11.62 18.57 -14.13
C PRO A 449 11.81 20.09 -14.17
N ILE A 450 11.36 20.80 -13.13
CA ILE A 450 11.87 22.14 -12.85
C ILE A 450 13.33 21.97 -12.42
N GLY A 451 14.24 21.97 -13.40
CA GLY A 451 15.66 22.33 -13.24
C GLY A 451 16.48 21.62 -12.16
N TYR A 452 16.08 20.44 -11.65
CA TYR A 452 16.86 19.73 -10.64
C TYR A 452 18.01 18.96 -11.28
N VAL A 453 19.20 19.13 -10.72
CA VAL A 453 20.35 18.25 -10.95
C VAL A 453 20.14 17.04 -10.03
N LEU A 454 20.16 15.84 -10.59
CA LEU A 454 20.23 14.62 -9.77
C LEU A 454 21.58 14.65 -9.05
N ASP A 455 21.54 14.95 -7.75
CA ASP A 455 22.72 14.76 -6.91
C ASP A 455 23.05 13.26 -6.85
N PRO A 456 24.34 12.89 -6.78
CA PRO A 456 24.73 11.50 -6.63
C PRO A 456 24.12 10.95 -5.35
N SER A 457 23.56 9.73 -5.42
CA SER A 457 23.08 9.02 -4.24
C SER A 457 24.13 9.04 -3.12
N PRO A 458 23.72 9.23 -1.85
CA PRO A 458 24.65 9.13 -0.75
C PRO A 458 25.20 7.70 -0.68
N HIS A 459 26.41 7.60 -0.10
CA HIS A 459 26.95 6.29 0.24
C HIS A 459 26.32 5.84 1.55
N ALA A 460 25.70 4.67 1.54
CA ALA A 460 25.41 3.96 2.76
C ALA A 460 26.74 3.43 3.32
N ARG A 461 26.94 3.53 4.63
CA ARG A 461 28.12 2.94 5.27
C ARG A 461 27.86 1.45 5.46
N PHE A 462 28.19 0.62 4.48
CA PHE A 462 28.01 -0.82 4.64
C PHE A 462 29.12 -1.69 4.03
N GLU A 463 29.27 -2.87 4.62
CA GLU A 463 30.27 -3.88 4.27
C GLU A 463 29.92 -4.53 2.91
N GLY A 464 30.96 -4.85 2.12
CA GLY A 464 30.87 -5.17 0.69
C GLY A 464 30.18 -6.49 0.35
N LEU A 465 30.45 -7.06 -0.83
CA LEU A 465 29.88 -8.34 -1.24
C LEU A 465 30.70 -9.55 -0.80
N GLY A 466 30.02 -10.71 -0.76
CA GLY A 466 30.66 -12.01 -0.70
C GLY A 466 31.60 -12.27 -1.89
N PRO A 467 32.41 -13.34 -1.82
CA PRO A 467 33.36 -13.67 -2.88
C PRO A 467 32.70 -13.89 -4.24
N MET A 468 31.57 -14.58 -4.25
CA MET A 468 30.71 -14.90 -5.40
C MET A 468 29.28 -14.50 -5.02
N PHE A 469 28.49 -14.07 -6.00
CA PHE A 469 27.15 -13.57 -5.79
C PHE A 469 26.34 -13.60 -7.11
N SER A 470 25.03 -13.40 -6.99
CA SER A 470 24.12 -13.29 -8.14
C SER A 470 23.72 -11.85 -8.45
N ALA A 471 23.52 -11.00 -7.43
CA ALA A 471 23.24 -9.58 -7.60
C ALA A 471 23.91 -8.73 -6.51
N PRO A 472 24.25 -7.45 -6.80
CA PRO A 472 24.96 -6.60 -5.85
C PRO A 472 24.07 -5.91 -4.83
N SER A 473 22.74 -6.03 -4.93
CA SER A 473 21.76 -5.44 -4.00
C SER A 473 20.42 -6.15 -4.07
N CYS A 474 19.62 -6.06 -3.00
CA CYS A 474 18.27 -6.66 -2.97
C CYS A 474 17.36 -6.03 -4.05
N ILE A 475 17.38 -4.70 -4.16
CA ILE A 475 16.58 -3.97 -5.17
C ILE A 475 17.00 -4.24 -6.64
N ALA A 476 18.21 -4.77 -6.89
CA ALA A 476 18.59 -5.19 -8.25
C ALA A 476 17.79 -6.39 -8.73
N CYS A 477 17.45 -7.30 -7.81
CA CYS A 477 16.56 -8.42 -8.08
C CYS A 477 15.10 -7.98 -7.98
N HIS A 478 14.75 -7.29 -6.90
CA HIS A 478 13.40 -6.83 -6.58
C HIS A 478 13.21 -5.38 -7.02
N MET A 479 13.15 -5.15 -8.33
CA MET A 479 13.03 -3.81 -8.88
C MET A 479 11.81 -3.10 -8.30
N MET A 480 11.99 -1.90 -7.72
CA MET A 480 10.92 -1.13 -7.06
C MET A 480 10.11 -1.94 -6.03
N ASP A 481 10.76 -2.86 -5.30
CA ASP A 481 10.14 -3.80 -4.36
C ASP A 481 9.17 -4.81 -5.00
N GLY A 482 9.07 -4.77 -6.33
CA GLY A 482 8.24 -5.62 -7.14
C GLY A 482 9.01 -6.75 -7.80
N ARG A 483 8.48 -7.20 -8.93
CA ARG A 483 8.96 -8.38 -9.64
C ARG A 483 10.28 -8.12 -10.38
N GLY A 484 11.15 -9.13 -10.40
CA GLY A 484 12.36 -9.13 -11.24
C GLY A 484 12.05 -9.27 -12.74
N ALA A 485 12.92 -8.71 -13.60
CA ALA A 485 12.80 -8.83 -15.05
C ALA A 485 13.33 -10.17 -15.57
N THR A 486 12.62 -10.80 -16.51
CA THR A 486 13.21 -11.91 -17.28
C THR A 486 14.25 -11.41 -18.27
N PRO A 487 15.40 -12.09 -18.42
CA PRO A 487 16.38 -11.70 -19.42
C PRO A 487 15.87 -11.91 -20.85
N THR A 488 16.14 -10.92 -21.71
CA THR A 488 15.73 -10.89 -23.12
C THR A 488 16.97 -10.98 -24.03
N GLY A 489 17.41 -12.21 -24.30
CA GLY A 489 18.47 -12.48 -25.27
C GLY A 489 19.55 -13.46 -24.79
N SER A 490 20.43 -13.88 -25.70
CA SER A 490 21.50 -14.84 -25.41
C SER A 490 22.68 -14.27 -24.62
N GLU A 491 22.80 -12.93 -24.56
CA GLU A 491 23.91 -12.23 -23.90
C GLU A 491 23.49 -11.50 -22.60
N SER A 492 22.21 -11.49 -22.26
CA SER A 492 21.71 -10.80 -21.06
C SER A 492 22.09 -11.55 -19.79
N THR A 493 22.68 -10.85 -18.82
CA THR A 493 22.96 -11.36 -17.47
C THR A 493 21.65 -11.61 -16.73
N LEU A 494 21.52 -12.77 -16.08
CA LEU A 494 20.37 -13.08 -15.23
C LEU A 494 20.60 -12.42 -13.87
N THR A 495 20.22 -11.16 -13.74
CA THR A 495 20.36 -10.43 -12.46
C THR A 495 19.22 -10.76 -11.51
N SER A 496 17.97 -10.71 -11.99
CA SER A 496 16.78 -10.93 -11.15
C SER A 496 16.20 -12.35 -11.24
N LEU A 497 16.88 -13.25 -11.95
CA LEU A 497 16.55 -14.67 -12.06
C LEU A 497 17.76 -15.49 -11.62
N VAL A 498 17.60 -16.27 -10.56
CA VAL A 498 18.64 -17.12 -10.00
C VAL A 498 18.41 -18.57 -10.38
N ILE A 499 19.47 -19.37 -10.38
CA ILE A 499 19.40 -20.81 -10.63
C ILE A 499 19.78 -21.54 -9.34
N GLN A 500 18.80 -22.13 -8.67
CA GLN A 500 19.09 -23.02 -7.55
C GLN A 500 19.55 -24.38 -8.05
N LEU A 501 20.47 -25.00 -7.33
CA LEU A 501 21.09 -26.28 -7.64
C LEU A 501 20.89 -27.26 -6.47
N ALA A 502 20.62 -28.51 -6.81
CA ALA A 502 20.58 -29.59 -5.85
C ALA A 502 21.02 -30.91 -6.49
N ILE A 503 21.51 -31.81 -5.66
CA ILE A 503 21.71 -33.23 -6.01
C ILE A 503 20.61 -34.06 -5.34
N ASP A 504 20.46 -35.31 -5.77
CA ASP A 504 19.51 -36.22 -5.14
C ASP A 504 19.81 -36.40 -3.63
N GLY A 505 18.79 -36.19 -2.79
CA GLY A 505 18.88 -36.32 -1.33
C GLY A 505 18.60 -35.01 -0.59
N THR A 506 18.68 -35.07 0.74
CA THR A 506 18.51 -33.91 1.62
C THR A 506 19.70 -33.81 2.58
N ASP A 507 19.91 -32.62 3.15
CA ASP A 507 20.84 -32.42 4.25
C ASP A 507 20.26 -32.86 5.61
N SER A 508 20.95 -32.50 6.70
CA SER A 508 20.53 -32.80 8.08
C SER A 508 19.22 -32.14 8.49
N ASP A 509 18.87 -31.04 7.85
CA ASP A 509 17.73 -30.19 8.20
C ASP A 509 16.53 -30.50 7.29
N GLY A 510 16.69 -31.45 6.36
CA GLY A 510 15.67 -31.85 5.39
C GLY A 510 15.61 -30.97 4.15
N ALA A 511 16.48 -29.95 4.05
CA ALA A 511 16.56 -29.11 2.87
C ALA A 511 17.29 -29.85 1.72
N PRO A 512 17.17 -29.38 0.47
CA PRO A 512 17.81 -30.03 -0.68
C PRO A 512 19.32 -30.18 -0.49
N ALA A 513 19.91 -31.33 -0.85
CA ALA A 513 21.35 -31.51 -0.75
C ALA A 513 22.08 -30.56 -1.73
N PRO A 514 23.05 -29.75 -1.28
CA PRO A 514 23.78 -28.82 -2.14
C PRO A 514 24.65 -29.54 -3.16
N HIS A 515 24.90 -28.90 -4.30
CA HIS A 515 25.92 -29.36 -5.23
C HIS A 515 27.31 -29.31 -4.57
N PRO A 516 28.14 -30.36 -4.65
CA PRO A 516 29.42 -30.40 -3.95
C PRO A 516 30.41 -29.30 -4.34
N PHE A 517 30.29 -28.75 -5.56
CA PHE A 517 31.19 -27.71 -6.07
C PHE A 517 30.55 -26.33 -6.24
N TYR A 518 29.22 -26.26 -6.35
CA TYR A 518 28.46 -25.06 -6.73
C TYR A 518 27.43 -24.66 -5.67
N GLY A 519 27.46 -25.27 -4.49
CA GLY A 519 26.50 -24.97 -3.43
C GLY A 519 25.04 -25.20 -3.84
N ARG A 520 24.15 -24.35 -3.33
CA ARG A 520 22.71 -24.39 -3.55
C ARG A 520 22.24 -23.40 -4.60
N GLN A 521 23.07 -22.45 -5.02
CA GLN A 521 22.76 -21.46 -6.03
C GLN A 521 23.97 -21.21 -6.91
N PHE A 522 23.74 -21.13 -8.23
CA PHE A 522 24.80 -20.89 -9.20
C PHE A 522 25.13 -19.40 -9.32
N ASP A 523 26.31 -18.99 -8.86
CA ASP A 523 26.72 -17.59 -8.80
C ASP A 523 27.35 -17.09 -10.11
N THR A 524 26.67 -16.14 -10.75
CA THR A 524 27.07 -15.62 -12.07
C THR A 524 27.98 -14.39 -12.02
N ALA A 525 28.25 -13.87 -10.82
CA ALA A 525 29.12 -12.73 -10.58
C ALA A 525 30.08 -12.98 -9.41
N ALA A 526 31.13 -12.16 -9.33
CA ALA A 526 32.13 -12.23 -8.26
C ALA A 526 32.77 -10.87 -8.04
N ARG A 527 33.26 -10.65 -6.81
CA ARG A 527 33.98 -9.41 -6.48
C ARG A 527 35.39 -9.41 -7.06
N ALA A 528 36.04 -8.26 -7.05
CA ALA A 528 37.43 -8.14 -7.48
C ALA A 528 38.34 -9.11 -6.69
N GLY A 529 39.07 -9.97 -7.41
CA GLY A 529 39.95 -10.99 -6.83
C GLY A 529 39.36 -12.39 -6.74
N SER A 530 38.06 -12.55 -7.01
CA SER A 530 37.37 -13.84 -7.16
C SER A 530 36.97 -14.09 -8.62
N GLN A 531 36.44 -15.28 -8.93
CA GLN A 531 35.90 -15.63 -10.24
C GLN A 531 34.45 -16.08 -10.08
N PRO A 532 33.54 -15.72 -11.01
CA PRO A 532 32.19 -16.25 -11.01
C PRO A 532 32.21 -17.76 -11.30
N GLU A 533 31.16 -18.46 -10.87
CA GLU A 533 31.02 -19.90 -11.08
C GLU A 533 30.74 -20.26 -12.55
N GLY A 534 30.23 -19.29 -13.31
CA GLY A 534 30.13 -19.32 -14.77
C GLY A 534 29.04 -18.38 -15.28
N ARG A 535 28.52 -18.66 -16.47
CA ARG A 535 27.42 -17.91 -17.10
C ARG A 535 26.23 -18.82 -17.34
N VAL A 536 25.03 -18.27 -17.22
CA VAL A 536 23.79 -18.95 -17.62
C VAL A 536 23.14 -18.15 -18.75
N THR A 537 22.68 -18.86 -19.78
CA THR A 537 21.96 -18.30 -20.93
C THR A 537 20.60 -18.96 -21.07
N VAL A 538 19.59 -18.21 -21.50
CA VAL A 538 18.24 -18.73 -21.78
C VAL A 538 17.91 -18.62 -23.27
N ALA A 539 17.39 -19.70 -23.85
CA ALA A 539 16.70 -19.70 -25.12
C ALA A 539 15.22 -19.99 -24.88
N TYR A 540 14.35 -19.59 -25.80
CA TYR A 540 12.91 -19.84 -25.69
C TYR A 540 12.41 -20.61 -26.91
N GLU A 541 11.61 -21.64 -26.67
CA GLU A 541 10.83 -22.35 -27.68
C GLU A 541 9.37 -21.86 -27.63
N GLU A 542 8.80 -21.51 -28.79
CA GLU A 542 7.41 -21.06 -28.87
C GLU A 542 6.46 -22.25 -29.07
N ILE A 543 5.40 -22.30 -28.26
CA ILE A 543 4.33 -23.29 -28.32
C ILE A 543 3.07 -22.57 -28.78
N VAL A 544 2.63 -22.85 -30.00
CA VAL A 544 1.42 -22.25 -30.57
C VAL A 544 0.19 -23.08 -30.20
N GLY A 545 -0.89 -22.41 -29.80
CA GLY A 545 -2.18 -23.01 -29.54
C GLY A 545 -3.35 -22.15 -30.04
N THR A 546 -4.57 -22.65 -29.84
CA THR A 546 -5.81 -21.97 -30.24
C THR A 546 -6.85 -22.08 -29.13
N PHE A 547 -7.57 -20.99 -28.88
CA PHE A 547 -8.81 -21.00 -28.10
C PHE A 547 -9.94 -21.67 -28.89
N ASP A 548 -11.01 -22.06 -28.20
CA ASP A 548 -12.16 -22.74 -28.83
C ASP A 548 -12.93 -21.83 -29.80
N ASP A 549 -12.82 -20.50 -29.64
CA ASP A 549 -13.35 -19.51 -30.59
C ASP A 549 -12.51 -19.37 -31.88
N GLY A 550 -11.39 -20.08 -31.96
CA GLY A 550 -10.48 -20.11 -33.11
C GLY A 550 -9.39 -19.04 -33.10
N SER A 551 -9.35 -18.15 -32.11
CA SER A 551 -8.22 -17.21 -31.94
C SER A 551 -6.95 -17.93 -31.50
N SER A 552 -5.78 -17.45 -31.93
CA SER A 552 -4.49 -18.09 -31.65
C SER A 552 -3.78 -17.48 -30.44
N TYR A 553 -3.00 -18.29 -29.73
CA TYR A 553 -2.04 -17.84 -28.71
C TYR A 553 -0.67 -18.49 -28.91
N SER A 554 0.36 -17.96 -28.23
CA SER A 554 1.70 -18.56 -28.20
C SER A 554 2.28 -18.47 -26.79
N LEU A 555 2.82 -19.57 -26.28
CA LEU A 555 3.54 -19.66 -25.01
C LEU A 555 5.04 -19.78 -25.27
N ARG A 556 5.89 -19.33 -24.34
CA ARG A 556 7.35 -19.55 -24.40
C ARG A 556 7.81 -20.56 -23.36
N GLN A 557 8.54 -21.59 -23.77
CA GLN A 557 9.20 -22.54 -22.88
C GLN A 557 10.70 -22.20 -22.79
N PRO A 558 11.25 -21.93 -21.60
CA PRO A 558 12.66 -21.61 -21.46
C PRO A 558 13.55 -22.85 -21.50
N ILE A 559 14.72 -22.70 -22.12
CA ILE A 559 15.79 -23.69 -22.22
C ILE A 559 17.06 -23.03 -21.70
N TYR A 560 17.48 -23.42 -20.50
CA TYR A 560 18.68 -22.87 -19.86
C TYR A 560 19.94 -23.63 -20.29
N SER A 561 21.06 -22.93 -20.38
CA SER A 561 22.38 -23.51 -20.67
C SER A 561 23.44 -22.84 -19.82
N PHE A 562 24.33 -23.65 -19.25
CA PHE A 562 25.47 -23.21 -18.45
C PHE A 562 26.73 -23.17 -19.33
N ARG A 563 27.50 -22.08 -19.22
CA ARG A 563 28.69 -21.78 -20.04
C ARG A 563 29.81 -21.29 -19.14
N ASP A 564 31.05 -21.45 -19.61
CA ASP A 564 32.26 -20.92 -18.94
C ASP A 564 32.32 -21.29 -17.45
N THR A 565 31.93 -22.53 -17.14
CA THR A 565 31.67 -23.02 -15.79
C THR A 565 32.97 -23.41 -15.08
N ALA A 566 33.19 -22.92 -13.85
CA ALA A 566 34.44 -23.09 -13.09
C ALA A 566 34.78 -24.55 -12.70
N TYR A 567 33.77 -25.41 -12.59
CA TYR A 567 33.85 -26.80 -12.12
C TYR A 567 33.15 -27.79 -13.08
N GLY A 568 33.06 -27.45 -14.37
CA GLY A 568 32.34 -28.24 -15.38
C GLY A 568 30.82 -27.99 -15.39
N SER A 569 30.09 -28.57 -16.35
CA SER A 569 28.65 -28.28 -16.48
C SER A 569 27.86 -28.83 -15.28
N PRO A 570 27.08 -27.99 -14.56
CA PRO A 570 26.25 -28.46 -13.46
C PRO A 570 25.29 -29.58 -13.89
N GLY A 571 24.82 -29.60 -15.13
CA GLY A 571 23.87 -30.58 -15.63
C GLY A 571 24.45 -31.92 -16.10
N SER A 572 25.75 -32.20 -15.89
CA SER A 572 26.37 -33.42 -16.40
C SER A 572 27.13 -34.22 -15.35
N ASN A 573 26.97 -35.55 -15.39
CA ASN A 573 27.70 -36.51 -14.55
C ASN A 573 29.14 -36.77 -15.05
N LEU A 574 29.73 -35.90 -15.87
CA LEU A 574 31.00 -36.15 -16.56
C LEU A 574 31.95 -34.95 -16.43
N PRO A 575 33.24 -35.18 -16.12
CA PRO A 575 34.29 -34.18 -16.35
C PRO A 575 34.18 -33.65 -17.78
N ASP A 576 34.24 -32.34 -17.95
CA ASP A 576 34.28 -31.73 -19.28
C ASP A 576 35.55 -32.17 -20.05
N ALA A 577 35.66 -31.72 -21.31
CA ALA A 577 36.81 -32.02 -22.16
C ALA A 577 38.16 -31.52 -21.59
N GLU A 578 38.12 -30.70 -20.55
CA GLU A 578 39.27 -30.07 -19.89
C GLU A 578 39.69 -30.81 -18.61
N GLY A 579 38.96 -31.85 -18.21
CA GLY A 579 39.29 -32.71 -17.08
C GLY A 579 38.94 -32.09 -15.72
N THR A 580 38.01 -31.13 -15.71
CA THR A 580 37.52 -30.49 -14.49
C THR A 580 36.74 -31.50 -13.64
N PRO A 581 36.93 -31.58 -12.29
CA PRO A 581 36.20 -32.52 -11.45
C PRO A 581 34.69 -32.22 -11.49
N GLY A 582 33.93 -32.98 -12.30
CA GLY A 582 32.47 -32.95 -12.27
C GLY A 582 31.89 -33.81 -11.14
N TYR A 583 30.69 -33.50 -10.68
CA TYR A 583 29.93 -34.38 -9.80
C TYR A 583 29.42 -35.61 -10.59
N GLU A 584 29.75 -36.83 -10.16
CA GLU A 584 29.23 -38.06 -10.76
C GLU A 584 27.82 -38.38 -10.21
N GLY A 585 26.79 -37.64 -10.63
CA GLY A 585 25.40 -37.87 -10.23
C GLY A 585 24.42 -36.89 -10.88
N VAL A 586 23.11 -37.09 -10.67
CA VAL A 586 22.08 -36.22 -11.29
C VAL A 586 22.00 -34.91 -10.52
N VAL A 587 22.14 -33.80 -11.24
CA VAL A 587 21.91 -32.46 -10.73
C VAL A 587 20.55 -31.96 -11.20
N ARG A 588 19.79 -31.39 -10.27
CA ARG A 588 18.52 -30.70 -10.52
C ARG A 588 18.78 -29.21 -10.42
N TYR A 589 18.09 -28.43 -11.25
CA TYR A 589 18.14 -26.98 -11.18
C TYR A 589 16.74 -26.39 -11.23
N SER A 590 16.54 -25.29 -10.50
CA SER A 590 15.26 -24.58 -10.40
C SER A 590 15.49 -23.10 -10.70
N PRO A 591 15.07 -22.60 -11.87
CA PRO A 591 15.09 -21.17 -12.19
C PRO A 591 14.06 -20.42 -11.34
N ARG A 592 14.48 -19.37 -10.63
CA ARG A 592 13.61 -18.60 -9.73
C ARG A 592 13.77 -17.11 -9.99
N ILE A 593 12.68 -16.49 -10.41
CA ILE A 593 12.62 -15.04 -10.58
C ILE A 593 12.25 -14.35 -9.27
N ALA A 594 12.80 -13.17 -9.02
CA ALA A 594 12.49 -12.40 -7.83
C ALA A 594 10.98 -12.07 -7.76
N PRO A 595 10.25 -12.47 -6.69
CA PRO A 595 8.84 -12.18 -6.52
C PRO A 595 8.60 -10.72 -6.08
N ILE A 596 7.33 -10.30 -6.10
CA ILE A 596 6.87 -9.07 -5.47
C ILE A 596 6.98 -9.21 -3.95
N LEU A 597 7.46 -8.17 -3.26
CA LEU A 597 7.64 -8.15 -1.81
C LEU A 597 6.50 -7.44 -1.05
N ALA A 598 5.78 -6.53 -1.70
CA ALA A 598 4.69 -5.80 -1.05
C ALA A 598 3.62 -6.75 -0.46
N GLY A 599 3.24 -6.50 0.79
CA GLY A 599 2.24 -7.28 1.53
C GLY A 599 2.76 -8.59 2.13
N THR A 600 4.04 -8.95 1.98
CA THR A 600 4.53 -10.23 2.55
C THR A 600 4.51 -10.27 4.08
N GLY A 601 4.65 -9.13 4.77
CA GLY A 601 4.48 -9.08 6.23
C GLY A 601 3.04 -9.37 6.67
N LEU A 602 2.04 -8.97 5.88
CA LEU A 602 0.64 -9.35 6.12
C LEU A 602 0.41 -10.85 5.92
N LEU A 603 1.11 -11.48 4.97
CA LEU A 603 1.07 -12.94 4.81
C LEU A 603 1.77 -13.67 5.96
N GLU A 604 2.90 -13.15 6.45
CA GLU A 604 3.54 -13.65 7.68
C GLU A 604 2.63 -13.50 8.91
N ALA A 605 1.76 -12.48 8.88
CA ALA A 605 0.80 -12.21 9.94
C ALA A 605 -0.37 -13.21 10.00
N VAL A 606 -0.59 -14.03 8.97
CA VAL A 606 -1.65 -15.06 8.97
C VAL A 606 -1.28 -16.22 9.89
N ASP A 607 -2.25 -16.67 10.71
CA ASP A 607 -2.05 -17.80 11.61
C ASP A 607 -1.82 -19.10 10.83
N ALA A 608 -0.88 -19.93 11.28
CA ALA A 608 -0.59 -21.22 10.63
C ALA A 608 -1.83 -22.11 10.56
N SER A 609 -2.70 -22.07 11.59
CA SER A 609 -3.94 -22.86 11.61
C SER A 609 -4.94 -22.45 10.53
N ALA A 610 -4.96 -21.17 10.14
CA ALA A 610 -5.83 -20.70 9.05
C ALA A 610 -5.37 -21.25 7.69
N ILE A 611 -4.05 -21.29 7.45
CA ILE A 611 -3.49 -21.91 6.24
C ILE A 611 -3.73 -23.42 6.24
N LEU A 612 -3.47 -24.08 7.37
CA LEU A 612 -3.65 -25.54 7.50
C LEU A 612 -5.11 -25.98 7.38
N ALA A 613 -6.08 -25.10 7.69
CA ALA A 613 -7.49 -25.38 7.51
C ALA A 613 -7.92 -25.42 6.02
N LEU A 614 -7.10 -24.85 5.12
CA LEU A 614 -7.32 -24.89 3.67
C LEU A 614 -6.65 -26.11 3.01
N ALA A 615 -5.86 -26.89 3.74
CA ALA A 615 -5.12 -28.02 3.18
C ALA A 615 -6.01 -29.26 3.04
N ASP A 616 -6.01 -29.84 1.85
CA ASP A 616 -6.64 -31.13 1.55
C ASP A 616 -5.67 -32.04 0.76
N PRO A 617 -4.59 -32.52 1.38
CA PRO A 617 -3.57 -33.31 0.69
C PRO A 617 -4.07 -34.68 0.19
N GLU A 618 -5.24 -35.13 0.64
CA GLU A 618 -5.84 -36.40 0.24
C GLU A 618 -7.01 -36.26 -0.74
N ASP A 619 -7.35 -35.04 -1.18
CA ASP A 619 -8.48 -34.74 -2.08
C ASP A 619 -9.77 -35.41 -1.56
N LEU A 620 -10.11 -35.11 -0.30
CA LEU A 620 -11.22 -35.74 0.43
C LEU A 620 -12.58 -35.30 -0.09
N ASP A 621 -12.67 -34.10 -0.67
CA ASP A 621 -13.89 -33.60 -1.31
C ASP A 621 -14.04 -34.04 -2.79
N GLY A 622 -12.96 -34.53 -3.40
CA GLY A 622 -12.94 -35.10 -4.74
C GLY A 622 -13.05 -34.05 -5.86
N ASP A 623 -12.67 -32.79 -5.57
CA ASP A 623 -12.63 -31.71 -6.54
C ASP A 623 -11.38 -31.78 -7.46
N GLY A 624 -10.42 -32.65 -7.12
CA GLY A 624 -9.19 -32.89 -7.88
C GLY A 624 -8.03 -31.95 -7.51
N ILE A 625 -8.16 -31.15 -6.45
CA ILE A 625 -7.16 -30.24 -5.91
C ILE A 625 -6.63 -30.83 -4.60
N SER A 626 -5.30 -30.86 -4.45
CA SER A 626 -4.65 -31.56 -3.33
C SER A 626 -3.69 -30.66 -2.54
N GLY A 627 -4.16 -29.44 -2.26
CA GLY A 627 -3.37 -28.40 -1.61
C GLY A 627 -2.74 -28.88 -0.31
N LYS A 628 -1.40 -28.77 -0.20
CA LYS A 628 -0.66 -29.28 0.96
C LYS A 628 0.35 -28.29 1.54
N ALA A 629 0.55 -28.37 2.85
CA ALA A 629 1.57 -27.61 3.54
C ALA A 629 2.99 -28.14 3.26
N ASN A 630 3.97 -27.24 3.14
CA ASN A 630 5.38 -27.60 3.20
C ASN A 630 5.91 -27.38 4.63
N TRP A 631 6.59 -28.37 5.19
CA TRP A 631 7.21 -28.28 6.52
C TRP A 631 8.71 -28.11 6.38
N VAL A 632 9.24 -27.03 6.92
CA VAL A 632 10.62 -26.57 6.67
C VAL A 632 11.37 -26.33 7.98
N TYR A 633 12.68 -26.44 7.96
CA TYR A 633 13.49 -26.15 9.14
C TYR A 633 13.68 -24.64 9.31
N ASP A 634 13.45 -24.17 10.54
CA ASP A 634 13.64 -22.77 10.93
C ASP A 634 14.99 -22.61 11.65
N LEU A 635 15.93 -21.95 10.98
CA LEU A 635 17.27 -21.62 11.48
C LEU A 635 17.24 -20.67 12.68
N VAL A 636 16.15 -19.92 12.88
CA VAL A 636 15.99 -18.98 13.99
C VAL A 636 15.57 -19.71 15.27
N THR A 637 14.57 -20.59 15.16
CA THR A 637 14.02 -21.31 16.33
C THR A 637 14.68 -22.67 16.57
N GLY A 638 15.25 -23.30 15.54
CA GLY A 638 15.84 -24.64 15.58
C GLY A 638 14.80 -25.77 15.49
N ASP A 639 13.57 -25.46 15.09
CA ASP A 639 12.45 -26.41 14.98
C ASP A 639 11.87 -26.44 13.55
N THR A 640 11.05 -27.45 13.26
CA THR A 640 10.28 -27.51 12.00
C THR A 640 9.04 -26.60 12.08
N GLN A 641 8.85 -25.75 11.07
CA GLN A 641 7.77 -24.78 10.98
C GLN A 641 7.04 -24.90 9.63
N LEU A 642 5.84 -24.31 9.55
CA LEU A 642 5.11 -24.16 8.28
C LEU A 642 5.90 -23.23 7.35
N GLY A 643 6.19 -23.71 6.15
CA GLY A 643 6.75 -22.93 5.07
C GLY A 643 5.71 -21.99 4.44
N ARG A 644 6.10 -20.73 4.19
CA ARG A 644 5.22 -19.67 3.67
C ARG A 644 5.80 -18.94 2.46
N PHE A 645 7.12 -18.78 2.44
CA PHE A 645 7.82 -17.93 1.47
C PHE A 645 8.70 -18.73 0.52
N GLY A 646 9.09 -18.07 -0.59
CA GLY A 646 9.69 -18.71 -1.74
C GLY A 646 8.67 -19.34 -2.69
N TRP A 647 9.16 -19.87 -3.82
CA TRP A 647 8.31 -20.44 -4.88
C TRP A 647 7.72 -21.81 -4.53
N LYS A 648 8.37 -22.57 -3.64
CA LYS A 648 7.89 -23.87 -3.13
C LYS A 648 7.69 -23.85 -1.61
N ALA A 649 7.34 -22.69 -1.04
CA ALA A 649 7.13 -22.52 0.41
C ALA A 649 8.32 -23.03 1.25
N GLY A 650 9.56 -22.78 0.80
CA GLY A 650 10.79 -23.30 1.41
C GLY A 650 11.30 -22.53 2.62
N GLN A 651 10.70 -21.37 2.95
CA GLN A 651 11.11 -20.52 4.07
C GLN A 651 9.93 -20.26 5.03
N PRO A 652 10.14 -20.34 6.35
CA PRO A 652 9.05 -20.23 7.34
C PRO A 652 8.64 -18.77 7.63
N GLY A 653 9.57 -17.84 7.45
CA GLY A 653 9.41 -16.43 7.80
C GLY A 653 10.38 -15.49 7.07
N LEU A 654 10.13 -14.18 7.16
CA LEU A 654 10.85 -13.12 6.44
C LEU A 654 12.29 -12.95 6.93
N LEU A 655 12.56 -13.13 8.23
CA LEU A 655 13.92 -13.05 8.77
C LEU A 655 14.83 -14.11 8.17
N GLN A 656 14.40 -15.36 8.13
CA GLN A 656 15.16 -16.45 7.50
C GLN A 656 15.27 -16.27 5.99
N GLN A 657 14.18 -15.90 5.31
CA GLN A 657 14.21 -15.60 3.88
C GLN A 657 15.24 -14.51 3.55
N THR A 658 15.36 -13.49 4.40
CA THR A 658 16.34 -12.40 4.25
C THR A 658 17.77 -12.89 4.50
N ALA A 659 18.00 -13.69 5.55
CA ALA A 659 19.32 -14.27 5.84
C ALA A 659 19.82 -15.19 4.71
N VAL A 660 18.91 -16.00 4.14
CA VAL A 660 19.19 -16.88 3.00
C VAL A 660 19.45 -16.08 1.73
N ALA A 661 18.69 -15.00 1.48
CA ALA A 661 18.93 -14.11 0.34
C ALA A 661 20.29 -13.40 0.44
N TYR A 662 20.67 -12.91 1.63
CA TYR A 662 22.02 -12.37 1.83
C TYR A 662 23.11 -13.39 1.48
N GLN A 663 22.96 -14.64 1.94
CA GLN A 663 23.93 -15.70 1.68
C GLN A 663 23.99 -16.08 0.20
N ARG A 664 22.85 -16.34 -0.43
CA ARG A 664 22.80 -16.93 -1.78
C ARG A 664 22.84 -15.88 -2.89
N ASP A 665 22.25 -14.71 -2.68
CA ASP A 665 22.11 -13.70 -3.72
C ASP A 665 23.26 -12.68 -3.67
N LEU A 666 23.72 -12.31 -2.47
CA LEU A 666 24.80 -11.33 -2.24
C LEU A 666 26.13 -11.98 -1.76
N GLY A 667 26.11 -13.29 -1.47
CA GLY A 667 27.29 -14.03 -1.03
C GLY A 667 27.70 -13.80 0.43
N LEU A 668 26.89 -13.12 1.23
CA LEU A 668 27.23 -12.62 2.56
C LEU A 668 26.74 -13.53 3.69
N THR A 669 27.64 -13.81 4.63
CA THR A 669 27.35 -14.65 5.80
C THR A 669 26.67 -13.87 6.93
N SER A 670 25.84 -14.57 7.71
CA SER A 670 25.14 -14.02 8.88
C SER A 670 25.16 -14.99 10.06
N PRO A 671 24.74 -14.59 11.28
CA PRO A 671 24.69 -15.53 12.41
C PRO A 671 23.77 -16.74 12.21
N TRP A 672 22.77 -16.65 11.31
CA TRP A 672 21.88 -17.77 10.96
C TRP A 672 22.39 -18.58 9.76
N THR A 673 23.22 -17.96 8.91
CA THR A 673 23.82 -18.56 7.71
C THR A 673 25.34 -18.30 7.74
N PRO A 674 26.09 -18.93 8.66
CA PRO A 674 27.47 -18.54 8.96
C PRO A 674 28.49 -18.97 7.89
N ASP A 675 28.13 -19.92 7.04
CA ASP A 675 29.01 -20.48 6.01
C ASP A 675 28.65 -19.92 4.63
N HIS A 676 29.62 -19.74 3.74
CA HIS A 676 29.34 -19.38 2.34
C HIS A 676 28.73 -20.57 1.57
N ASP A 677 27.91 -20.29 0.56
CA ASP A 677 27.26 -21.33 -0.25
C ASP A 677 28.14 -21.82 -1.43
N CYS A 678 29.21 -22.54 -1.12
CA CYS A 678 30.24 -22.96 -2.10
C CYS A 678 30.42 -24.49 -2.19
N GLY A 679 29.51 -25.25 -1.57
CA GLY A 679 29.53 -26.71 -1.55
C GLY A 679 30.60 -27.31 -0.61
N SER A 680 30.72 -28.63 -0.62
CA SER A 680 31.61 -29.37 0.28
C SER A 680 33.03 -29.61 -0.27
N ALA A 681 33.31 -29.23 -1.52
CA ALA A 681 34.59 -29.47 -2.16
C ALA A 681 35.70 -28.59 -1.56
N THR A 682 36.85 -29.20 -1.27
CA THR A 682 37.96 -28.52 -0.61
C THR A 682 38.54 -27.39 -1.46
N GLY A 683 38.61 -26.18 -0.90
CA GLY A 683 39.22 -25.00 -1.54
C GLY A 683 38.27 -24.12 -2.35
N ASN A 684 36.97 -24.45 -2.39
CA ASN A 684 35.94 -23.62 -3.03
C ASN A 684 35.39 -22.52 -2.11
N CYS A 685 35.48 -22.73 -0.80
CA CYS A 685 35.03 -21.78 0.22
C CYS A 685 36.19 -20.96 0.78
N PRO A 686 35.98 -19.68 1.11
CA PRO A 686 36.85 -18.95 2.02
C PRO A 686 37.01 -19.72 3.35
N ASP A 687 38.16 -19.53 4.02
CA ASP A 687 38.36 -20.08 5.35
C ASP A 687 37.31 -19.51 6.34
N ASP A 688 36.85 -20.35 7.28
CA ASP A 688 35.87 -19.98 8.30
C ASP A 688 36.25 -18.68 9.02
N ALA A 689 35.38 -17.67 8.89
CA ALA A 689 35.51 -16.38 9.54
C ALA A 689 34.30 -16.12 10.46
N ALA A 690 34.36 -15.05 11.26
CA ALA A 690 33.14 -14.54 11.88
C ALA A 690 32.17 -14.09 10.78
N PRO A 691 30.84 -14.23 10.98
CA PRO A 691 29.86 -13.75 10.01
C PRO A 691 30.12 -12.31 9.59
N GLU A 692 30.03 -12.04 8.29
CA GLU A 692 30.26 -10.71 7.70
C GLU A 692 29.16 -9.72 8.08
N LEU A 693 27.92 -10.19 8.26
CA LEU A 693 26.80 -9.36 8.70
C LEU A 693 26.52 -9.55 10.19
N ALA A 694 26.18 -8.45 10.89
CA ALA A 694 25.59 -8.56 12.21
C ALA A 694 24.10 -8.96 12.10
N ALA A 695 23.59 -9.62 13.14
CA ALA A 695 22.18 -10.00 13.21
C ALA A 695 21.23 -8.81 12.97
N SER A 696 21.58 -7.64 13.50
CA SER A 696 20.79 -6.42 13.37
C SER A 696 20.63 -5.96 11.92
N ASP A 697 21.61 -6.19 11.06
CA ASP A 697 21.55 -5.72 9.68
C ASP A 697 20.56 -6.54 8.84
N VAL A 698 20.56 -7.86 9.05
CA VAL A 698 19.56 -8.75 8.47
C VAL A 698 18.17 -8.43 9.01
N SER A 699 18.04 -8.22 10.33
CA SER A 699 16.76 -7.87 10.94
C SER A 699 16.18 -6.55 10.42
N LEU A 700 17.02 -5.54 10.14
CA LEU A 700 16.54 -4.28 9.57
C LEU A 700 15.95 -4.47 8.17
N VAL A 701 16.60 -5.26 7.30
CA VAL A 701 16.04 -5.56 5.97
C VAL A 701 14.76 -6.41 6.10
N ALA A 702 14.72 -7.36 7.04
CA ALA A 702 13.50 -8.12 7.30
C ALA A 702 12.34 -7.20 7.74
N SER A 703 12.59 -6.23 8.64
CA SER A 703 11.58 -5.24 9.05
C SER A 703 11.14 -4.31 7.91
N TYR A 704 12.04 -3.99 6.97
CA TYR A 704 11.66 -3.26 5.76
C TYR A 704 10.65 -4.07 4.94
N VAL A 705 10.99 -5.32 4.59
CA VAL A 705 10.12 -6.21 3.80
C VAL A 705 8.80 -6.51 4.54
N GLU A 706 8.85 -6.67 5.86
CA GLU A 706 7.67 -6.84 6.71
C GLU A 706 6.73 -5.64 6.60
N GLY A 707 7.26 -4.41 6.68
CA GLY A 707 6.45 -3.18 6.68
C GLY A 707 5.93 -2.73 5.31
N LEU A 708 6.32 -3.38 4.20
CA LEU A 708 5.87 -3.02 2.86
C LEU A 708 4.38 -3.32 2.66
N THR A 709 3.63 -2.32 2.21
CA THR A 709 2.19 -2.46 2.01
C THR A 709 1.77 -2.41 0.54
N LEU A 710 0.51 -2.77 0.32
CA LEU A 710 -0.06 -2.96 -1.00
C LEU A 710 -0.55 -1.64 -1.60
N PRO A 711 -0.46 -1.52 -2.92
CA PRO A 711 -1.03 -0.41 -3.65
C PRO A 711 -2.55 -0.50 -3.82
N ALA A 712 -3.17 0.63 -4.14
CA ALA A 712 -4.62 0.74 -4.32
C ALA A 712 -5.14 0.00 -5.57
N ARG A 713 -6.21 -0.76 -5.45
CA ARG A 713 -6.88 -1.36 -6.63
C ARG A 713 -7.66 -0.31 -7.42
N ARG A 714 -7.59 -0.41 -8.75
CA ARG A 714 -8.20 0.58 -9.66
C ARG A 714 -9.49 0.12 -10.34
N ASN A 715 -9.78 -1.18 -10.35
CA ASN A 715 -10.88 -1.77 -11.12
C ASN A 715 -12.11 -2.12 -10.25
N HIS A 716 -12.14 -1.75 -8.97
CA HIS A 716 -13.18 -2.20 -8.02
C HIS A 716 -14.59 -1.69 -8.33
N GLU A 717 -14.72 -0.69 -9.22
CA GLU A 717 -16.01 -0.21 -9.75
C GLU A 717 -16.20 -0.54 -11.24
N ASN A 718 -15.26 -1.26 -11.86
CA ASN A 718 -15.31 -1.57 -13.28
C ASN A 718 -16.32 -2.71 -13.53
N PRO A 719 -17.40 -2.49 -14.30
CA PRO A 719 -18.38 -3.53 -14.62
C PRO A 719 -17.77 -4.76 -15.29
N GLU A 720 -16.72 -4.59 -16.09
CA GLU A 720 -15.99 -5.69 -16.72
C GLU A 720 -15.23 -6.54 -15.69
N ALA A 721 -14.67 -5.92 -14.65
CA ALA A 721 -14.03 -6.65 -13.56
C ALA A 721 -15.04 -7.45 -12.73
N LEU A 722 -16.27 -6.93 -12.55
CA LEU A 722 -17.35 -7.66 -11.86
C LEU A 722 -17.79 -8.91 -12.66
N ILE A 723 -17.85 -8.82 -14.00
CA ILE A 723 -18.06 -9.99 -14.86
C ILE A 723 -16.88 -10.96 -14.73
N GLY A 724 -15.65 -10.43 -14.77
CA GLY A 724 -14.42 -11.22 -14.60
C GLY A 724 -14.36 -12.00 -13.29
N MET A 725 -14.85 -11.42 -12.20
CA MET A 725 -14.98 -12.09 -10.90
C MET A 725 -15.86 -13.34 -10.99
N GLN A 726 -17.00 -13.26 -11.70
CA GLN A 726 -17.89 -14.40 -11.90
C GLN A 726 -17.23 -15.48 -12.78
N LEU A 727 -16.50 -15.07 -13.82
CA LEU A 727 -15.76 -15.99 -14.68
C LEU A 727 -14.62 -16.68 -13.93
N PHE A 728 -13.93 -15.97 -13.03
CA PHE A 728 -12.90 -16.52 -12.15
C PHE A 728 -13.50 -17.61 -11.25
N LYS A 729 -14.69 -17.36 -10.68
CA LYS A 729 -15.44 -18.35 -9.89
C LYS A 729 -15.88 -19.56 -10.71
N GLN A 730 -16.42 -19.33 -11.90
CA GLN A 730 -16.88 -20.39 -12.80
C GLN A 730 -15.73 -21.27 -13.32
N ALA A 731 -14.54 -20.71 -13.48
CA ALA A 731 -13.32 -21.45 -13.79
C ALA A 731 -12.69 -22.14 -12.56
N ASN A 732 -13.29 -22.01 -11.37
CA ASN A 732 -12.80 -22.56 -10.10
C ASN A 732 -11.39 -22.07 -9.69
N CYS A 733 -10.97 -20.89 -10.12
CA CYS A 733 -9.64 -20.37 -9.80
C CYS A 733 -9.45 -20.12 -8.29
N GLN A 734 -10.52 -19.75 -7.59
CA GLN A 734 -10.55 -19.43 -6.17
C GLN A 734 -10.26 -20.61 -5.24
N ALA A 735 -10.32 -21.84 -5.74
CA ALA A 735 -10.05 -23.03 -4.94
C ALA A 735 -8.60 -23.06 -4.41
N CYS A 736 -7.63 -22.61 -5.22
CA CYS A 736 -6.24 -22.38 -4.77
C CYS A 736 -5.99 -20.88 -4.49
N HIS A 737 -6.50 -19.99 -5.35
CA HIS A 737 -6.37 -18.55 -5.17
C HIS A 737 -7.44 -18.01 -4.21
N VAL A 738 -7.42 -18.50 -2.96
CA VAL A 738 -8.39 -18.18 -1.92
C VAL A 738 -8.48 -16.67 -1.70
N PRO A 739 -9.66 -16.04 -1.87
CA PRO A 739 -9.78 -14.58 -1.92
C PRO A 739 -9.28 -13.87 -0.66
N THR A 740 -9.68 -14.35 0.51
CA THR A 740 -9.44 -13.67 1.79
C THR A 740 -8.68 -14.54 2.78
N LEU A 741 -7.85 -13.90 3.60
CA LEU A 741 -7.24 -14.45 4.81
C LEU A 741 -7.40 -13.43 5.95
N ARG A 742 -7.20 -13.88 7.19
CA ARG A 742 -7.21 -13.00 8.36
C ARG A 742 -5.89 -13.06 9.10
N THR A 743 -5.35 -11.90 9.45
CA THR A 743 -4.13 -11.80 10.24
C THR A 743 -4.41 -11.99 11.73
N ARG A 744 -3.39 -12.46 12.47
CA ARG A 744 -3.49 -12.76 13.91
C ARG A 744 -3.65 -11.49 14.76
N SER A 745 -4.43 -11.59 15.83
CA SER A 745 -4.72 -10.48 16.76
C SER A 745 -3.53 -10.07 17.63
N ASP A 746 -2.47 -10.89 17.68
CA ASP A 746 -1.30 -10.71 18.54
C ASP A 746 0.01 -10.46 17.75
N HIS A 747 -0.11 -9.99 16.50
CA HIS A 747 1.04 -9.60 15.68
C HIS A 747 1.92 -8.54 16.35
N GLU A 748 3.24 -8.51 16.09
CA GLU A 748 4.11 -7.48 16.69
C GLU A 748 3.70 -6.07 16.23
N LEU A 749 3.63 -5.86 14.91
CA LEU A 749 3.08 -4.65 14.32
C LEU A 749 1.58 -4.52 14.61
N LEU A 750 1.19 -3.47 15.34
CA LEU A 750 -0.22 -3.14 15.59
C LEU A 750 -1.00 -2.96 14.29
N ALA A 751 -0.33 -2.40 13.28
CA ALA A 751 -0.84 -2.21 11.93
C ALA A 751 -1.45 -3.47 11.31
N TYR A 752 -0.91 -4.64 11.63
CA TYR A 752 -1.25 -5.90 10.97
C TYR A 752 -2.14 -6.79 11.81
N ARG A 753 -2.63 -6.34 12.97
CA ARG A 753 -3.53 -7.13 13.80
C ARG A 753 -4.95 -7.10 13.24
N ASP A 754 -5.62 -8.25 13.24
CA ASP A 754 -7.05 -8.38 12.93
C ASP A 754 -7.47 -7.79 11.57
N GLN A 755 -6.56 -7.79 10.59
CA GLN A 755 -6.85 -7.35 9.23
C GLN A 755 -7.48 -8.50 8.45
N VAL A 756 -8.61 -8.22 7.81
CA VAL A 756 -9.05 -9.02 6.66
C VAL A 756 -8.20 -8.57 5.48
N ILE A 757 -7.50 -9.53 4.90
CA ILE A 757 -6.61 -9.29 3.77
C ILE A 757 -7.10 -10.10 2.58
N GLU A 758 -6.88 -9.58 1.39
CA GLU A 758 -7.38 -10.17 0.15
C GLU A 758 -6.23 -10.55 -0.81
N PRO A 759 -5.41 -11.55 -0.46
CA PRO A 759 -4.19 -11.87 -1.19
C PRO A 759 -4.42 -12.82 -2.38
N PHE A 760 -5.56 -13.50 -2.46
CA PHE A 760 -5.84 -14.50 -3.51
C PHE A 760 -4.80 -15.63 -3.52
N THR A 761 -4.63 -16.27 -2.37
CA THR A 761 -3.70 -17.38 -2.14
C THR A 761 -4.07 -18.13 -0.87
N ASP A 762 -3.90 -19.44 -0.89
CA ASP A 762 -3.91 -20.32 0.28
C ASP A 762 -2.51 -20.53 0.90
N LEU A 763 -1.44 -20.09 0.22
CA LEU A 763 -0.03 -20.35 0.55
C LEU A 763 0.37 -21.84 0.56
N LEU A 764 -0.45 -22.72 -0.02
CA LEU A 764 -0.23 -24.17 -0.11
C LEU A 764 0.48 -24.55 -1.41
N LEU A 765 0.99 -25.79 -1.44
CA LEU A 765 1.60 -26.39 -2.62
C LEU A 765 0.55 -27.13 -3.46
N HIS A 766 0.61 -26.93 -4.77
CA HIS A 766 -0.25 -27.60 -5.76
C HIS A 766 0.56 -28.17 -6.92
N ASP A 767 0.18 -29.34 -7.43
CA ASP A 767 0.76 -29.90 -8.64
C ASP A 767 0.30 -29.12 -9.88
N MET A 768 1.22 -28.36 -10.49
CA MET A 768 0.96 -27.56 -11.69
C MET A 768 1.24 -28.31 -13.00
N GLY A 769 1.49 -29.62 -12.90
CA GLY A 769 1.66 -30.53 -14.02
C GLY A 769 3.04 -30.51 -14.68
N PRO A 770 3.27 -31.42 -15.65
CA PRO A 770 4.60 -31.65 -16.24
C PRO A 770 5.20 -30.44 -16.95
N SER A 771 4.36 -29.58 -17.52
CA SER A 771 4.77 -28.38 -18.27
C SER A 771 5.45 -27.33 -17.38
N LEU A 772 5.14 -27.32 -16.08
CA LEU A 772 5.74 -26.43 -15.08
C LEU A 772 6.68 -27.17 -14.11
N ALA A 773 6.98 -28.45 -14.36
CA ALA A 773 7.87 -29.21 -13.51
C ALA A 773 9.35 -28.85 -13.76
N ASP A 774 10.10 -28.60 -12.69
CA ASP A 774 11.56 -28.37 -12.73
C ASP A 774 12.37 -29.60 -12.26
N GLY A 775 11.68 -30.62 -11.72
CA GLY A 775 12.31 -31.82 -11.16
C GLY A 775 13.12 -31.55 -9.88
N PHE A 776 13.01 -30.35 -9.32
CA PHE A 776 13.70 -29.91 -8.11
C PHE A 776 12.79 -30.17 -6.90
N THR A 777 13.27 -30.96 -5.95
CA THR A 777 12.56 -31.22 -4.69
C THR A 777 13.02 -30.22 -3.63
N GLU A 778 12.10 -29.54 -2.94
CA GLU A 778 12.39 -28.65 -1.82
C GLU A 778 11.56 -29.03 -0.61
N TYR A 779 12.20 -29.70 0.36
CA TYR A 779 11.52 -30.39 1.46
C TYR A 779 10.45 -31.36 0.94
N ALA A 780 9.18 -31.17 1.29
CA ALA A 780 8.07 -32.01 0.81
C ALA A 780 7.52 -31.59 -0.57
N ALA A 781 7.98 -30.47 -1.13
CA ALA A 781 7.58 -30.01 -2.45
C ALA A 781 8.30 -30.79 -3.55
N GLY A 782 7.54 -31.53 -4.35
CA GLY A 782 8.01 -32.21 -5.55
C GLY A 782 8.33 -31.25 -6.70
N GLY A 783 8.82 -31.81 -7.81
CA GLY A 783 9.27 -31.02 -8.97
C GLY A 783 8.17 -30.25 -9.69
N SER A 784 6.93 -30.72 -9.68
CA SER A 784 5.78 -30.04 -10.29
C SER A 784 4.96 -29.21 -9.30
N GLU A 785 5.29 -29.27 -8.02
CA GLU A 785 4.55 -28.59 -6.97
C GLU A 785 5.07 -27.17 -6.76
N TRP A 786 4.15 -26.21 -6.72
CA TRP A 786 4.44 -24.80 -6.53
C TRP A 786 3.50 -24.20 -5.50
N ARG A 787 4.00 -23.23 -4.74
CA ARG A 787 3.16 -22.46 -3.83
C ARG A 787 2.24 -21.56 -4.64
N THR A 788 0.95 -21.50 -4.30
CA THR A 788 0.03 -20.52 -4.89
C THR A 788 0.55 -19.10 -4.62
N ALA A 789 0.90 -18.36 -5.66
CA ALA A 789 1.37 -16.98 -5.51
C ALA A 789 0.18 -16.01 -5.27
N PRO A 790 0.32 -15.00 -4.39
CA PRO A 790 -0.73 -14.00 -4.20
C PRO A 790 -0.94 -13.17 -5.48
N LEU A 791 -2.20 -12.87 -5.81
CA LEU A 791 -2.57 -12.14 -7.02
C LEU A 791 -2.80 -10.64 -6.80
N TRP A 792 -2.87 -10.16 -5.55
CA TRP A 792 -3.17 -8.76 -5.19
C TRP A 792 -2.19 -7.68 -5.73
N GLY A 793 -1.13 -8.07 -6.44
CA GLY A 793 -0.16 -7.18 -7.06
C GLY A 793 0.12 -7.50 -8.54
N ALA A 794 -0.73 -8.29 -9.19
CA ALA A 794 -0.48 -8.86 -10.52
C ALA A 794 -0.35 -7.80 -11.64
N GLU A 795 -1.18 -6.77 -11.66
CA GLU A 795 -1.10 -5.70 -12.68
C GLU A 795 0.19 -4.90 -12.60
N TYR A 796 0.66 -4.63 -11.38
CA TYR A 796 1.82 -3.76 -11.16
C TYR A 796 3.13 -4.34 -11.66
N VAL A 797 3.17 -5.63 -12.01
CA VAL A 797 4.32 -6.23 -12.70
C VAL A 797 4.69 -5.43 -13.95
N GLY A 798 3.71 -5.02 -14.75
CA GLY A 798 3.96 -4.19 -15.94
C GLY A 798 4.52 -2.81 -15.57
N HIS A 799 4.01 -2.20 -14.50
CA HIS A 799 4.45 -0.88 -14.01
C HIS A 799 5.87 -0.89 -13.44
N VAL A 800 6.25 -1.97 -12.75
CA VAL A 800 7.57 -2.13 -12.14
C VAL A 800 8.64 -2.41 -13.19
N LEU A 801 8.32 -3.28 -14.14
CA LEU A 801 9.26 -3.68 -15.19
C LEU A 801 9.39 -2.60 -16.28
N GLY A 802 8.36 -1.79 -16.53
CA GLY A 802 8.34 -0.75 -17.55
C GLY A 802 8.93 0.61 -17.14
N VAL A 803 9.41 1.36 -18.13
CA VAL A 803 9.48 2.84 -18.06
C VAL A 803 8.39 3.35 -19.01
N PRO A 804 7.30 3.97 -18.51
CA PRO A 804 6.29 4.57 -19.38
C PRO A 804 6.94 5.46 -20.45
N GLY A 805 6.60 5.26 -21.72
CA GLY A 805 7.03 6.10 -22.83
C GLY A 805 6.37 7.49 -22.83
N GLU A 806 5.22 7.62 -22.17
CA GLU A 806 4.47 8.85 -21.93
C GLU A 806 3.94 8.92 -20.49
N CYS A 807 3.91 10.12 -19.91
CA CYS A 807 3.44 10.40 -18.55
C CYS A 807 1.95 10.11 -18.30
N THR A 808 1.12 10.13 -19.34
CA THR A 808 -0.33 9.93 -19.27
C THR A 808 -0.72 8.45 -19.37
N ASP A 809 0.20 7.60 -19.83
CA ASP A 809 0.00 6.17 -20.02
C ASP A 809 1.10 5.39 -19.31
N PRO A 810 0.88 4.93 -18.06
CA PRO A 810 1.85 4.18 -17.28
C PRO A 810 2.20 2.79 -17.86
N TYR A 811 1.61 2.40 -19.00
CA TYR A 811 1.87 1.15 -19.71
C TYR A 811 2.61 1.34 -21.04
N SER A 812 2.87 2.58 -21.45
CA SER A 812 3.50 2.92 -22.76
C SER A 812 4.99 2.57 -22.88
N GLY A 813 5.54 1.78 -21.96
CA GLY A 813 6.96 1.43 -21.89
C GLY A 813 7.36 0.16 -22.65
N ASP A 814 8.64 0.06 -23.02
CA ASP A 814 9.16 -1.01 -23.89
C ASP A 814 9.36 -2.39 -23.20
N LEU A 815 9.17 -2.52 -21.88
CA LEU A 815 9.40 -3.77 -21.16
C LEU A 815 8.07 -4.50 -20.87
N ALA A 816 7.91 -5.67 -21.49
CA ALA A 816 6.76 -6.54 -21.30
C ALA A 816 6.78 -7.18 -19.90
N PRO A 817 5.61 -7.35 -19.25
CA PRO A 817 5.55 -8.05 -17.97
C PRO A 817 5.99 -9.51 -18.12
N ASN A 818 6.43 -10.11 -17.01
CA ASN A 818 6.67 -11.54 -16.91
C ASN A 818 5.89 -12.14 -15.75
N TYR A 819 5.49 -13.42 -15.83
CA TYR A 819 4.79 -14.18 -14.76
C TYR A 819 5.35 -15.60 -14.60
N LEU A 820 4.93 -16.33 -13.55
CA LEU A 820 5.39 -17.69 -13.15
C LEU A 820 6.84 -17.76 -12.61
N HIS A 821 7.18 -18.86 -11.93
CA HIS A 821 8.41 -19.01 -11.13
C HIS A 821 9.72 -18.69 -11.87
N ASP A 822 9.77 -18.92 -13.19
CA ASP A 822 10.94 -18.67 -14.05
C ASP A 822 10.73 -17.48 -15.00
N GLY A 823 9.60 -16.80 -14.84
CA GLY A 823 9.21 -15.65 -15.65
C GLY A 823 8.73 -15.99 -17.06
N ARG A 824 8.52 -17.26 -17.43
CA ARG A 824 8.19 -17.64 -18.82
C ARG A 824 6.89 -17.04 -19.38
N ALA A 825 5.92 -16.62 -18.59
CA ALA A 825 4.69 -16.06 -19.17
C ALA A 825 4.87 -14.56 -19.46
N ARG A 826 4.56 -14.09 -20.67
CA ARG A 826 4.67 -12.67 -21.07
C ARG A 826 3.41 -11.84 -20.78
N SER A 827 2.34 -12.51 -20.35
CA SER A 827 1.05 -11.90 -20.00
C SER A 827 0.34 -12.77 -18.97
N LEU A 828 -0.68 -12.20 -18.31
CA LEU A 828 -1.57 -12.96 -17.43
C LEU A 828 -2.28 -14.10 -18.18
N MET A 829 -2.65 -13.89 -19.45
CA MET A 829 -3.23 -14.95 -20.27
C MET A 829 -2.26 -16.10 -20.51
N GLU A 830 -1.00 -15.81 -20.86
CA GLU A 830 0.01 -16.88 -20.96
C GLU A 830 0.20 -17.60 -19.63
N ALA A 831 0.17 -16.89 -18.50
CA ALA A 831 0.31 -17.48 -17.18
C ALA A 831 -0.82 -18.48 -16.89
N ILE A 832 -2.08 -18.10 -17.16
CA ILE A 832 -3.25 -18.98 -17.05
C ILE A 832 -3.08 -20.22 -17.94
N LEU A 833 -2.65 -20.04 -19.20
CA LEU A 833 -2.52 -21.14 -20.15
C LEU A 833 -1.40 -22.13 -19.83
N TRP A 834 -0.45 -21.78 -18.96
CA TRP A 834 0.55 -22.70 -18.42
C TRP A 834 0.04 -23.60 -17.30
N HIS A 835 -1.14 -23.31 -16.72
CA HIS A 835 -1.72 -24.12 -15.66
C HIS A 835 -2.04 -25.54 -16.19
N GLY A 836 -1.64 -26.55 -15.43
CA GLY A 836 -1.91 -27.96 -15.67
C GLY A 836 -2.00 -28.69 -14.34
N GLY A 837 -1.94 -30.02 -14.35
CA GLY A 837 -2.09 -30.79 -13.11
C GLY A 837 -3.45 -30.51 -12.48
N GLU A 838 -3.46 -30.11 -11.21
CA GLU A 838 -4.68 -29.77 -10.45
C GLU A 838 -5.49 -28.63 -11.10
N ALA A 839 -4.80 -27.68 -11.76
CA ALA A 839 -5.43 -26.52 -12.39
C ALA A 839 -5.79 -26.73 -13.88
N GLU A 840 -5.71 -27.96 -14.40
CA GLU A 840 -6.01 -28.25 -15.81
C GLU A 840 -7.46 -27.93 -16.18
N SER A 841 -8.43 -28.26 -15.31
CA SER A 841 -9.85 -27.96 -15.52
C SER A 841 -10.12 -26.46 -15.59
N SER A 842 -9.50 -25.68 -14.71
CA SER A 842 -9.57 -24.21 -14.70
C SER A 842 -8.99 -23.60 -15.97
N ARG A 843 -7.83 -24.09 -16.43
CA ARG A 843 -7.24 -23.67 -17.71
C ARG A 843 -8.20 -23.95 -18.88
N ASP A 844 -8.76 -25.15 -18.93
CA ASP A 844 -9.62 -25.57 -20.04
C ASP A 844 -10.94 -24.77 -20.07
N ALA A 845 -11.46 -24.36 -18.92
CA ALA A 845 -12.57 -23.41 -18.85
C ALA A 845 -12.23 -22.08 -19.54
N VAL A 846 -11.02 -21.55 -19.33
CA VAL A 846 -10.55 -20.31 -19.99
C VAL A 846 -10.28 -20.50 -21.49
N LEU A 847 -9.86 -21.69 -21.92
CA LEU A 847 -9.75 -22.02 -23.35
C LEU A 847 -11.11 -21.96 -24.07
N ALA A 848 -12.18 -22.33 -23.36
CA ALA A 848 -13.56 -22.33 -23.86
C ALA A 848 -14.22 -20.93 -23.85
N MET A 849 -13.76 -20.02 -22.98
CA MET A 849 -14.25 -18.63 -22.95
C MET A 849 -14.04 -17.95 -24.30
N ASN A 850 -14.93 -17.04 -24.70
CA ASN A 850 -14.76 -16.19 -25.88
C ASN A 850 -13.85 -14.97 -25.58
N GLN A 851 -13.54 -14.17 -26.60
CA GLN A 851 -12.65 -13.02 -26.46
C GLN A 851 -13.10 -11.97 -25.41
N GLU A 852 -14.40 -11.69 -25.31
CA GLU A 852 -14.94 -10.71 -24.35
C GLU A 852 -14.87 -11.25 -22.91
N GLU A 853 -15.19 -12.53 -22.73
CA GLU A 853 -15.07 -13.22 -21.42
C GLU A 853 -13.62 -13.26 -20.95
N ARG A 854 -12.68 -13.59 -21.85
CA ARG A 854 -11.24 -13.57 -21.53
C ARG A 854 -10.76 -12.17 -21.16
N ALA A 855 -11.22 -11.12 -21.85
CA ALA A 855 -10.89 -9.74 -21.50
C ALA A 855 -11.43 -9.37 -20.12
N ALA A 856 -12.67 -9.76 -19.81
CA ALA A 856 -13.28 -9.54 -18.50
C ALA A 856 -12.54 -10.26 -17.38
N LEU A 857 -12.20 -11.53 -17.57
CA LEU A 857 -11.40 -12.31 -16.63
C LEU A 857 -10.04 -11.64 -16.35
N LEU A 858 -9.32 -11.23 -17.39
CA LEU A 858 -8.02 -10.56 -17.23
C LEU A 858 -8.14 -9.22 -16.51
N THR A 859 -9.18 -8.45 -16.80
CA THR A 859 -9.48 -7.19 -16.10
C THR A 859 -9.69 -7.40 -14.60
N TYR A 860 -10.28 -8.53 -14.19
CA TYR A 860 -10.40 -8.91 -12.78
C TYR A 860 -9.06 -9.41 -12.20
N VAL A 861 -8.40 -10.37 -12.85
CA VAL A 861 -7.14 -10.99 -12.37
C VAL A 861 -6.00 -9.98 -12.21
N ALA A 862 -6.01 -8.88 -12.99
CA ALA A 862 -5.07 -7.78 -12.84
C ALA A 862 -5.09 -7.14 -11.44
N TYR A 863 -6.29 -6.95 -10.89
CA TYR A 863 -6.54 -6.35 -9.57
C TYR A 863 -7.72 -7.09 -8.91
N PRO A 864 -7.51 -8.31 -8.42
CA PRO A 864 -8.62 -9.11 -7.89
C PRO A 864 -9.09 -8.52 -6.56
N PHE A 865 -10.39 -8.58 -6.33
CA PHE A 865 -11.06 -8.16 -5.11
C PHE A 865 -12.10 -9.20 -4.71
N ALA A 866 -12.29 -9.41 -3.41
CA ALA A 866 -13.21 -10.39 -2.87
C ALA A 866 -14.66 -10.03 -3.24
N ASP A 867 -15.51 -11.05 -3.29
CA ASP A 867 -16.93 -10.82 -3.56
C ASP A 867 -17.54 -10.04 -2.39
N PRO A 868 -18.15 -8.87 -2.64
CA PRO A 868 -18.70 -8.01 -1.59
C PRO A 868 -19.85 -8.64 -0.79
N SER A 869 -20.46 -9.73 -1.28
CA SER A 869 -21.43 -10.51 -0.51
C SER A 869 -20.81 -11.39 0.59
N LEU A 870 -19.49 -11.61 0.55
CA LEU A 870 -18.76 -12.49 1.47
C LEU A 870 -18.12 -11.73 2.67
N ASP A 871 -18.06 -10.40 2.64
CA ASP A 871 -17.48 -9.56 3.69
C ASP A 871 -18.43 -9.24 4.86
N ARG A 872 -19.55 -9.98 4.97
CA ARG A 872 -20.32 -9.94 6.22
C ARG A 872 -19.42 -10.47 7.33
N PRO A 873 -19.25 -9.73 8.45
CA PRO A 873 -18.47 -10.21 9.58
C PRO A 873 -18.98 -11.60 9.93
N VAL A 874 -18.07 -12.57 10.00
CA VAL A 874 -18.34 -13.94 10.42
C VAL A 874 -18.82 -13.90 11.87
N GLY A 875 -20.11 -13.64 12.02
CA GLY A 875 -20.85 -13.66 13.27
C GLY A 875 -21.58 -14.99 13.37
N LEU A 876 -20.98 -15.91 14.13
CA LEU A 876 -21.65 -16.94 14.93
C LEU A 876 -22.73 -17.81 14.24
N ALA A 877 -22.31 -18.99 13.79
CA ALA A 877 -23.04 -20.27 13.76
C ALA A 877 -24.58 -20.24 13.75
N CYS A 878 -25.17 -20.03 12.57
CA CYS A 878 -26.56 -20.43 12.31
C CYS A 878 -26.67 -21.12 10.94
N PRO A 879 -26.28 -22.41 10.83
CA PRO A 879 -26.17 -23.10 9.55
C PRO A 879 -27.48 -23.13 8.72
N GLY A 880 -28.64 -23.09 9.38
CA GLY A 880 -29.94 -23.11 8.70
C GLY A 880 -30.49 -21.73 8.31
N ASP A 881 -29.77 -20.64 8.61
CA ASP A 881 -30.10 -19.28 8.20
C ASP A 881 -29.52 -19.03 6.80
N LEU A 882 -30.23 -19.57 5.82
CA LEU A 882 -29.81 -19.61 4.44
C LEU A 882 -29.94 -18.24 3.76
N ASP A 883 -30.77 -17.33 4.26
CA ASP A 883 -30.87 -15.95 3.77
C ASP A 883 -30.14 -14.91 4.64
N GLY A 884 -29.60 -15.33 5.78
CA GLY A 884 -28.73 -14.53 6.63
C GLY A 884 -29.47 -13.42 7.37
N ASP A 885 -30.76 -13.62 7.66
CA ASP A 885 -31.64 -12.66 8.34
C ASP A 885 -31.61 -12.79 9.89
N GLY A 886 -30.82 -13.74 10.40
CA GLY A 886 -30.70 -14.06 11.81
C GLY A 886 -31.83 -14.96 12.35
N ALA A 887 -32.65 -15.56 11.49
CA ALA A 887 -33.73 -16.46 11.89
C ALA A 887 -34.02 -17.55 10.84
N ILE A 888 -34.10 -18.81 11.29
CA ILE A 888 -34.47 -19.94 10.44
C ILE A 888 -35.99 -19.97 10.28
N GLY A 889 -36.48 -19.69 9.08
CA GLY A 889 -37.88 -19.44 8.79
C GLY A 889 -38.32 -19.80 7.37
N GLY A 890 -39.38 -19.10 6.94
CA GLY A 890 -40.03 -19.38 5.66
C GLY A 890 -39.17 -19.01 4.44
N GLY A 891 -38.26 -18.05 4.59
CA GLY A 891 -37.30 -17.64 3.56
C GLY A 891 -36.26 -18.72 3.31
N ASP A 892 -35.67 -19.25 4.39
CA ASP A 892 -34.71 -20.35 4.34
C ASP A 892 -35.32 -21.63 3.80
N LEU A 893 -36.55 -21.96 4.23
CA LEU A 893 -37.28 -23.10 3.68
C LEU A 893 -37.50 -22.97 2.18
N ALA A 894 -37.81 -21.76 1.70
CA ALA A 894 -37.98 -21.52 0.27
C ALA A 894 -36.64 -21.65 -0.48
N ARG A 895 -35.53 -21.17 0.09
CA ARG A 895 -34.19 -21.33 -0.48
C ARG A 895 -33.77 -22.81 -0.55
N LEU A 896 -33.95 -23.55 0.54
CA LEU A 896 -33.68 -24.99 0.57
C LEU A 896 -34.50 -25.74 -0.48
N LEU A 897 -35.82 -25.49 -0.55
CA LEU A 897 -36.69 -26.16 -1.53
C LEU A 897 -36.39 -25.77 -2.98
N THR A 898 -35.80 -24.59 -3.22
CA THR A 898 -35.40 -24.16 -4.56
C THR A 898 -34.17 -24.93 -5.05
N ASN A 899 -33.31 -25.35 -4.13
CA ASN A 899 -32.11 -26.15 -4.42
C ASN A 899 -32.36 -27.67 -4.33
N TRP A 900 -33.61 -28.11 -4.26
CA TRP A 900 -33.95 -29.52 -4.05
C TRP A 900 -33.39 -30.45 -5.15
N GLY A 901 -32.54 -31.39 -4.75
CA GLY A 901 -31.89 -32.34 -5.65
C GLY A 901 -30.64 -31.82 -6.36
N SER A 902 -30.11 -30.65 -5.97
CA SER A 902 -28.82 -30.12 -6.45
C SER A 902 -27.83 -29.92 -5.29
N ALA A 903 -26.56 -29.72 -5.61
CA ALA A 903 -25.59 -29.14 -4.66
C ALA A 903 -25.84 -27.62 -4.55
N GLY A 904 -25.77 -27.05 -3.35
CA GLY A 904 -25.96 -25.61 -3.11
C GLY A 904 -26.26 -25.30 -1.65
N ASP A 905 -26.50 -24.02 -1.34
CA ASP A 905 -26.59 -23.49 0.04
C ASP A 905 -27.65 -24.18 0.93
N GLY A 906 -28.58 -24.96 0.35
CA GLY A 906 -29.55 -25.75 1.10
C GLY A 906 -29.04 -27.11 1.60
N ASP A 907 -27.80 -27.50 1.29
CA ASP A 907 -27.17 -28.76 1.71
C ASP A 907 -26.55 -28.59 3.10
N LEU A 908 -27.39 -28.74 4.11
CA LEU A 908 -27.06 -28.52 5.50
C LEU A 908 -26.31 -29.69 6.13
N ASP A 909 -26.36 -30.89 5.53
CA ASP A 909 -25.61 -32.06 5.98
C ASP A 909 -24.33 -32.36 5.18
N GLY A 910 -24.06 -31.58 4.13
CA GLY A 910 -22.82 -31.61 3.35
C GLY A 910 -22.71 -32.85 2.47
N THR A 911 -23.83 -33.40 2.01
CA THR A 911 -23.86 -34.63 1.20
C THR A 911 -23.78 -34.39 -0.30
N GLY A 912 -23.77 -33.12 -0.72
CA GLY A 912 -23.76 -32.67 -2.12
C GLY A 912 -25.14 -32.67 -2.77
N VAL A 913 -26.22 -32.94 -2.03
CA VAL A 913 -27.60 -33.01 -2.56
C VAL A 913 -28.60 -32.51 -1.53
N VAL A 914 -29.30 -31.41 -1.82
CA VAL A 914 -30.40 -30.95 -0.95
C VAL A 914 -31.59 -31.90 -1.01
N ASP A 915 -31.90 -32.56 0.10
CA ASP A 915 -33.02 -33.48 0.23
C ASP A 915 -33.81 -33.38 1.56
N GLY A 916 -34.54 -34.44 1.90
CA GLY A 916 -35.35 -34.49 3.11
C GLY A 916 -34.55 -34.41 4.41
N SER A 917 -33.26 -34.75 4.35
CA SER A 917 -32.32 -34.71 5.48
C SER A 917 -32.02 -33.25 5.84
N ASP A 918 -31.69 -32.43 4.84
CA ASP A 918 -31.46 -30.98 5.00
C ASP A 918 -32.72 -30.26 5.46
N LEU A 919 -33.87 -30.60 4.87
CA LEU A 919 -35.15 -30.04 5.32
C LEU A 919 -35.41 -30.35 6.80
N THR A 920 -34.98 -31.52 7.28
CA THR A 920 -35.13 -31.88 8.68
C THR A 920 -34.18 -31.07 9.56
N LEU A 921 -32.96 -30.79 9.10
CA LEU A 921 -32.00 -29.92 9.80
C LEU A 921 -32.51 -28.48 9.88
N LEU A 922 -33.00 -27.93 8.77
CA LEU A 922 -33.58 -26.59 8.72
C LEU A 922 -34.79 -26.45 9.66
N LEU A 923 -35.69 -27.44 9.66
CA LEU A 923 -36.87 -27.43 10.54
C LEU A 923 -36.52 -27.68 12.02
N ALA A 924 -35.39 -28.32 12.34
CA ALA A 924 -34.97 -28.59 13.70
C ALA A 924 -34.60 -27.33 14.47
N ASP A 925 -34.04 -26.35 13.76
CA ASP A 925 -33.54 -25.09 14.34
C ASP A 925 -34.45 -23.88 14.03
N TRP A 926 -35.70 -24.13 13.61
CA TRP A 926 -36.68 -23.09 13.24
C TRP A 926 -36.89 -22.02 14.33
N GLY A 927 -36.62 -20.76 13.98
CA GLY A 927 -36.73 -19.60 14.85
C GLY A 927 -35.48 -18.71 14.80
N THR A 928 -35.48 -17.64 15.61
CA THR A 928 -34.34 -16.71 15.72
C THR A 928 -33.08 -17.42 16.19
N CYS A 929 -31.98 -17.23 15.47
CA CYS A 929 -30.65 -17.70 15.85
C CYS A 929 -30.31 -17.09 17.22
N ARG A 930 -29.90 -17.93 18.19
CA ARG A 930 -29.58 -17.45 19.54
C ARG A 930 -28.12 -17.03 19.59
N GLU A 931 -27.87 -15.79 20.03
CA GLU A 931 -26.55 -15.35 20.49
C GLU A 931 -26.02 -16.32 21.56
N GLY A 932 -24.90 -16.98 21.27
CA GLY A 932 -24.20 -17.91 22.15
C GLY A 932 -23.09 -17.23 22.93
#